data_AF-A0A517LWC7-F1
#
_entry.id   AF-A0A517LWC7-F1
#
_cell.length_a   1.000
_cell.length_b   1.000
_cell.length_c   1.000
_cell.angle_alpha   90.00
_cell.angle_beta   90.00
_cell.angle_gamma   90.00
#
_symmetry.space_group_name_H-M   'P 1'
#
loop_
_entity.id
_entity.type
_entity.pdbx_description
1 polymer ?
#
loop_
_entity_poly.entity_id
_entity_poly.type
_entity_poly.pdbx_seq_one_letter_code
_entity_poly.pdbx_strand_id
1 'polypeptide(L)'
;MRMSTRSEDYPYLSPPELPDEIGRLGAYRVLELIGEGGMGKVFLAEDQRLQRKVALKVMSQRIAASKNSRERFVREARAQAAVHHDNVATIFEVDEQGNTPFLAMELLKGQSLEQILRKGYKFNIKQIIALGRQIARGLGAAHKQGIVHRDIKPANIWIEAEKGRPKILDFGLAAMSGPVDSLTRRGAVVGTPGYLSPEQAADEPVDDRSDLYSLGIVLYEMCSGELPFRYTNVAMMLIAITSHSPRSLTEFAEHVPQELSDLIDRLLSKEPKDRPASADALLDELKFLADEPVPPATPPPDKEAASLPLEIVIQDDPPTRTPRASKKRGSPTVVIAALIVVALFAIVAGIFALRPRSNPPQPENRLARPPSEPVRPKPVVVTPEMIAPLRMEAVILEADRILAGQPGLIRFRLVNTASNRQTDPAILAGKAAIAAKVRVFLKPLSSGNERPATMFPLRVAGVRIPSPGKSLEMLARFESEDLPPGRYDVFLRLMTPDDKVASQVDAQISVAADYSSGPLSGFQQITTRSGTGADTTVVRGDDKPRGEQDTLSVQLPTKPDGSLQYIYLKFDVSRWEHPLAKLQDAVISLAVKGGAAAKLELRLYGIDARQASSWKEQGEGALVWKNSPTAKNLAKAKYLCSTTIDNTEGRLANQANDNVRFFGDELDAFLAAYPDPEVTFVVVSHSKQAQNTLFFSKESAQVENVPRLHLKVQ
;
A
#
# COMPACT_ATOMS: atom_id res chain seq x y z
N MET A 1 -16.70 -33.81 -25.20
CA MET A 1 -16.51 -33.34 -26.60
C MET A 1 -15.63 -32.09 -26.54
N ARG A 2 -14.35 -32.23 -26.92
CA ARG A 2 -13.28 -31.22 -26.74
C ARG A 2 -13.63 -29.93 -27.49
N MET A 3 -13.73 -28.79 -26.77
CA MET A 3 -13.73 -27.47 -27.42
C MET A 3 -12.36 -27.28 -28.09
N SER A 4 -12.36 -27.28 -29.42
CA SER A 4 -11.22 -26.88 -30.23
C SER A 4 -10.96 -25.40 -30.00
N THR A 5 -9.97 -25.07 -29.17
CA THR A 5 -9.32 -23.77 -29.15
C THR A 5 -8.62 -23.60 -30.49
N ARG A 6 -9.24 -22.83 -31.39
CA ARG A 6 -8.70 -22.61 -32.75
C ARG A 6 -7.51 -21.65 -32.66
N SER A 7 -6.56 -21.77 -33.57
CA SER A 7 -5.37 -20.89 -33.60
C SER A 7 -5.71 -19.40 -33.77
N GLU A 8 -6.97 -19.05 -34.07
CA GLU A 8 -7.50 -17.68 -34.12
C GLU A 8 -7.39 -16.93 -32.79
N ASP A 9 -7.36 -17.63 -31.64
CA ASP A 9 -7.27 -17.00 -30.31
C ASP A 9 -5.86 -16.53 -29.94
N TYR A 10 -4.84 -16.98 -30.69
CA TYR A 10 -3.42 -16.70 -30.41
C TYR A 10 -2.69 -16.29 -31.70
N PRO A 11 -2.75 -14.99 -32.10
CA PRO A 11 -2.27 -14.52 -33.41
C PRO A 11 -0.75 -14.62 -33.61
N TYR A 12 -0.01 -14.93 -32.54
CA TYR A 12 1.44 -15.15 -32.56
C TYR A 12 1.83 -16.63 -32.73
N LEU A 13 0.86 -17.55 -32.71
CA LEU A 13 1.10 -18.96 -33.02
C LEU A 13 0.91 -19.19 -34.52
N SER A 14 1.82 -19.96 -35.10
CA SER A 14 1.62 -20.51 -36.44
C SER A 14 0.52 -21.58 -36.42
N PRO A 15 -0.19 -21.82 -37.53
CA PRO A 15 -1.28 -22.81 -37.58
C PRO A 15 -0.83 -24.20 -37.12
N PRO A 16 -1.72 -24.99 -36.49
CA PRO A 16 -1.42 -26.37 -36.12
C PRO A 16 -1.18 -27.23 -37.36
N GLU A 17 -0.15 -28.08 -37.32
CA GLU A 17 0.14 -29.09 -38.34
C GLU A 17 -0.41 -30.47 -37.94
N LEU A 18 -0.57 -30.71 -36.63
CA LEU A 18 -1.11 -31.94 -36.06
C LEU A 18 -2.47 -31.72 -35.37
N PRO A 19 -3.33 -32.76 -35.25
CA PRO A 19 -4.66 -32.61 -34.65
C PRO A 19 -4.67 -32.31 -33.15
N ASP A 20 -3.56 -32.55 -32.44
CA ASP A 20 -3.44 -32.46 -30.99
C ASP A 20 -2.66 -31.23 -30.50
N GLU A 21 -2.38 -30.27 -31.40
CA GLU A 21 -1.77 -28.99 -31.07
C GLU A 21 -2.69 -27.82 -31.39
N ILE A 22 -2.54 -26.71 -30.66
CA ILE A 22 -3.29 -25.47 -30.87
C ILE A 22 -2.55 -24.51 -31.81
N GLY A 23 -1.25 -24.74 -32.02
CA GLY A 23 -0.39 -23.97 -32.91
C GLY A 23 1.09 -24.19 -32.62
N ARG A 24 1.96 -23.42 -33.27
CA ARG A 24 3.42 -23.53 -33.09
C ARG A 24 4.10 -22.20 -32.85
N LEU A 25 5.19 -22.24 -32.08
CA LEU A 25 6.07 -21.10 -31.83
C LEU A 25 7.52 -21.60 -31.85
N GLY A 26 8.30 -21.16 -32.84
CA GLY A 26 9.66 -21.65 -33.09
C GLY A 26 9.67 -23.15 -33.34
N ALA A 27 10.53 -23.87 -32.63
CA ALA A 27 10.62 -25.33 -32.64
C ALA A 27 9.62 -26.02 -31.68
N TYR A 28 8.71 -25.26 -31.07
CA TYR A 28 7.79 -25.76 -30.06
C TYR A 28 6.40 -26.00 -30.63
N ARG A 29 5.94 -27.24 -30.47
CA ARG A 29 4.55 -27.63 -30.73
C ARG A 29 3.72 -27.31 -29.48
N VAL A 30 2.77 -26.39 -29.60
CA VAL A 30 1.99 -25.87 -28.47
C VAL A 30 0.74 -26.72 -28.29
N LEU A 31 0.61 -27.39 -27.15
CA LEU A 31 -0.43 -28.38 -26.89
C LEU A 31 -1.67 -27.74 -26.24
N GLU A 32 -1.48 -27.00 -25.15
CA GLU A 32 -2.57 -26.39 -24.39
C GLU A 32 -2.10 -25.18 -23.58
N LEU A 33 -3.03 -24.31 -23.20
CA LEU A 33 -2.77 -23.22 -22.26
C LEU A 33 -2.85 -23.76 -20.83
N ILE A 34 -1.78 -23.57 -20.03
CA ILE A 34 -1.69 -24.04 -18.64
C ILE A 34 -1.67 -22.92 -17.61
N GLY A 35 -1.53 -21.66 -18.03
CA GLY A 35 -1.64 -20.50 -17.15
C GLY A 35 -1.75 -19.19 -17.91
N GLU A 36 -2.49 -18.23 -17.36
CA GLU A 36 -2.61 -16.88 -17.90
C GLU A 36 -2.49 -15.86 -16.77
N GLY A 37 -1.70 -14.81 -17.00
CA GLY A 37 -1.50 -13.74 -16.03
C GLY A 37 -1.12 -12.42 -16.68
N GLY A 38 -0.91 -11.38 -15.87
CA GLY A 38 -0.66 -10.02 -16.36
C GLY A 38 0.60 -9.85 -17.23
N MET A 39 1.54 -10.79 -17.18
CA MET A 39 2.78 -10.74 -17.97
C MET A 39 2.69 -11.52 -19.28
N GLY A 40 1.69 -12.38 -19.45
CA GLY A 40 1.58 -13.24 -20.61
C GLY A 40 0.87 -14.56 -20.32
N LYS A 41 1.04 -15.50 -21.25
CA LYS A 41 0.41 -16.81 -21.24
C LYS A 41 1.48 -17.90 -21.15
N VAL A 42 1.21 -18.94 -20.39
CA VAL A 42 2.07 -20.11 -20.24
C VAL A 42 1.36 -21.30 -20.86
N PHE A 43 2.02 -21.96 -21.81
CA PHE A 43 1.50 -23.10 -22.51
C PHE A 43 2.28 -24.36 -22.16
N LEU A 44 1.60 -25.51 -22.15
CA LEU A 44 2.27 -26.78 -22.30
C LEU A 44 2.69 -26.91 -23.75
N ALA A 45 3.97 -27.12 -23.98
CA ALA A 45 4.50 -27.34 -25.32
C ALA A 45 5.46 -28.53 -25.35
N GLU A 46 5.73 -29.03 -26.54
CA GLU A 46 6.75 -30.03 -26.80
C GLU A 46 7.89 -29.43 -27.61
N ASP A 47 9.11 -29.52 -27.07
CA ASP A 47 10.33 -29.22 -27.82
C ASP A 47 10.61 -30.36 -28.79
N GLN A 48 10.36 -30.14 -30.08
CA GLN A 48 10.49 -31.20 -31.08
C GLN A 48 11.94 -31.63 -31.31
N ARG A 49 12.92 -30.79 -30.96
CA ARG A 49 14.34 -31.10 -31.13
C ARG A 49 14.82 -32.07 -30.05
N LEU A 50 14.33 -31.88 -28.83
CA LEU A 50 14.74 -32.65 -27.65
C LEU A 50 13.69 -33.67 -27.19
N GLN A 51 12.55 -33.76 -27.89
CA GLN A 51 11.42 -34.64 -27.62
C GLN A 51 10.98 -34.63 -26.14
N ARG A 52 10.80 -33.43 -25.59
CA ARG A 52 10.40 -33.23 -24.18
C ARG A 52 9.28 -32.22 -24.05
N LYS A 53 8.48 -32.37 -22.99
CA LYS A 53 7.49 -31.38 -22.61
C LYS A 53 8.12 -30.23 -21.82
N VAL A 54 7.70 -29.01 -22.12
CA VAL A 54 8.19 -27.77 -21.50
C VAL A 54 7.01 -26.87 -21.15
N ALA A 55 7.23 -25.96 -20.20
CA ALA A 55 6.36 -24.81 -20.02
C ALA A 55 6.88 -23.68 -20.93
N LEU A 56 6.05 -23.21 -21.87
CA LEU A 56 6.38 -22.18 -22.83
C LEU A 56 5.66 -20.89 -22.46
N LYS A 57 6.38 -19.93 -21.88
CA LYS A 57 5.84 -18.64 -21.46
C LYS A 57 6.00 -17.61 -22.57
N VAL A 58 4.89 -17.13 -23.08
CA VAL A 58 4.79 -16.13 -24.16
C VAL A 58 4.38 -14.80 -23.55
N MET A 59 5.15 -13.74 -23.84
CA MET A 59 4.90 -12.43 -23.23
C MET A 59 3.66 -11.73 -23.82
N SER A 60 3.02 -10.89 -23.02
CA SER A 60 1.89 -10.08 -23.48
C SER A 60 2.29 -9.09 -24.58
N GLN A 61 1.34 -8.74 -25.45
CA GLN A 61 1.54 -7.77 -26.55
C GLN A 61 2.04 -6.40 -26.06
N ARG A 62 1.74 -6.01 -24.81
CA ARG A 62 2.20 -4.73 -24.22
C ARG A 62 3.72 -4.71 -24.01
N ILE A 63 4.31 -5.83 -23.58
CA ILE A 63 5.77 -5.98 -23.44
C ILE A 63 6.41 -6.11 -24.83
N ALA A 64 5.72 -6.80 -25.75
CA ALA A 64 6.14 -6.97 -27.13
C ALA A 64 6.08 -5.67 -27.97
N ALA A 65 5.35 -4.63 -27.55
CA ALA A 65 5.11 -3.43 -28.36
C ALA A 65 6.35 -2.53 -28.54
N SER A 66 7.27 -2.50 -27.58
CA SER A 66 8.46 -1.63 -27.60
C SER A 66 9.74 -2.43 -27.85
N LYS A 67 10.51 -2.06 -28.87
CA LYS A 67 11.80 -2.69 -29.18
C LYS A 67 12.76 -2.69 -27.98
N ASN A 68 12.85 -1.56 -27.26
CA ASN A 68 13.70 -1.44 -26.08
C ASN A 68 13.25 -2.37 -24.94
N SER A 69 11.93 -2.52 -24.74
CA SER A 69 11.38 -3.46 -23.75
C SER A 69 11.67 -4.92 -24.11
N ARG A 70 11.57 -5.29 -25.40
CA ARG A 70 11.93 -6.63 -25.90
C ARG A 70 13.42 -6.93 -25.72
N GLU A 71 14.30 -6.02 -26.14
CA GLU A 71 15.76 -6.20 -26.02
C GLU A 71 16.20 -6.34 -24.55
N ARG A 72 15.63 -5.52 -23.66
CA ARG A 72 15.89 -5.61 -22.23
C ARG A 72 15.39 -6.94 -21.66
N PHE A 73 14.20 -7.40 -22.07
CA PHE A 73 13.61 -8.66 -21.63
C PHE A 73 14.51 -9.84 -21.99
N VAL A 74 14.90 -9.95 -23.27
CA VAL A 74 15.77 -11.02 -23.75
C VAL A 74 17.11 -11.01 -22.99
N ARG A 75 17.66 -9.83 -22.72
CA ARG A 75 18.91 -9.70 -21.93
C ARG A 75 18.75 -10.22 -20.50
N GLU A 76 17.68 -9.85 -19.81
CA GLU A 76 17.45 -10.25 -18.42
C GLU A 76 17.09 -11.75 -18.32
N ALA A 77 16.25 -12.26 -19.22
CA ALA A 77 15.94 -13.69 -19.30
C ALA A 77 17.17 -14.55 -19.62
N ARG A 78 18.10 -14.07 -20.47
CA ARG A 78 19.38 -14.76 -20.73
C ARG A 78 20.29 -14.76 -19.50
N ALA A 79 20.33 -13.69 -18.72
CA ALA A 79 21.07 -13.67 -17.46
C ALA A 79 20.50 -14.73 -16.50
N GLN A 80 19.17 -14.85 -16.42
CA GLN A 80 18.51 -15.85 -15.57
C GLN A 80 18.74 -17.28 -16.01
N ALA A 81 18.84 -17.53 -17.32
CA ALA A 81 19.13 -18.86 -17.85
C ALA A 81 20.50 -19.41 -17.41
N ALA A 82 21.41 -18.55 -16.94
CA ALA A 82 22.70 -18.98 -16.38
C ALA A 82 22.60 -19.54 -14.95
N VAL A 83 21.46 -19.36 -14.27
CA VAL A 83 21.25 -19.85 -12.90
C VAL A 83 20.81 -21.30 -12.95
N HIS A 84 21.72 -22.22 -12.60
CA HIS A 84 21.42 -23.64 -12.44
C HIS A 84 21.43 -24.01 -10.96
N HIS A 85 20.25 -24.30 -10.40
CA HIS A 85 20.11 -24.71 -9.01
C HIS A 85 18.82 -25.52 -8.79
N ASP A 86 18.87 -26.49 -7.87
CA ASP A 86 17.73 -27.37 -7.55
C ASP A 86 16.47 -26.62 -7.07
N ASN A 87 16.64 -25.44 -6.48
CA ASN A 87 15.56 -24.57 -5.99
C ASN A 87 15.21 -23.42 -6.94
N VAL A 88 15.70 -23.43 -8.18
CA VAL A 88 15.35 -22.46 -9.24
C VAL A 88 14.85 -23.23 -10.46
N ALA A 89 13.75 -22.77 -11.07
CA ALA A 89 13.25 -23.39 -12.29
C ALA A 89 14.24 -23.18 -13.44
N THR A 90 14.56 -24.24 -14.17
CA THR A 90 15.54 -24.15 -15.26
C THR A 90 14.91 -23.51 -16.49
N ILE A 91 15.55 -22.48 -17.02
CA ILE A 91 15.25 -21.92 -18.33
C ILE A 91 16.07 -22.67 -19.37
N PHE A 92 15.40 -23.19 -20.39
CA PHE A 92 16.05 -23.90 -21.47
C PHE A 92 16.39 -23.01 -22.66
N GLU A 93 15.50 -22.08 -23.01
CA GLU A 93 15.68 -21.20 -24.16
C GLU A 93 14.94 -19.89 -23.99
N VAL A 94 15.56 -18.81 -24.47
CA VAL A 94 14.98 -17.47 -24.58
C VAL A 94 15.10 -17.06 -26.04
N ASP A 95 13.98 -16.82 -26.71
CA ASP A 95 13.97 -16.47 -28.13
C ASP A 95 12.79 -15.54 -28.50
N GLU A 96 12.77 -15.05 -29.74
CA GLU A 96 11.78 -14.11 -30.26
C GLU A 96 11.33 -14.53 -31.67
N GLN A 97 10.02 -14.76 -31.85
CA GLN A 97 9.44 -15.01 -33.18
C GLN A 97 8.40 -13.95 -33.53
N GLY A 98 8.55 -13.29 -34.68
CA GLY A 98 7.56 -12.31 -35.16
C GLY A 98 7.30 -11.17 -34.17
N ASN A 99 8.35 -10.69 -33.49
CA ASN A 99 8.29 -9.72 -32.38
C ASN A 99 7.61 -10.23 -31.09
N THR A 100 7.36 -11.53 -30.97
CA THR A 100 6.80 -12.15 -29.78
C THR A 100 7.91 -12.85 -29.01
N PRO A 101 8.44 -12.26 -27.93
CA PRO A 101 9.43 -12.90 -27.08
C PRO A 101 8.79 -14.03 -26.27
N PHE A 102 9.49 -15.14 -26.17
CA PHE A 102 9.06 -16.31 -25.41
C PHE A 102 10.22 -16.97 -24.65
N LEU A 103 9.85 -17.78 -23.67
CA LEU A 103 10.75 -18.46 -22.75
C LEU A 103 10.30 -19.91 -22.62
N ALA A 104 11.16 -20.87 -22.95
CA ALA A 104 10.94 -22.29 -22.69
C ALA A 104 11.63 -22.67 -21.37
N MET A 105 10.87 -23.24 -20.44
CA MET A 105 11.35 -23.59 -19.11
C MET A 105 10.88 -24.99 -18.68
N GLU A 106 11.47 -25.47 -17.58
CA GLU A 106 11.11 -26.70 -16.89
C GLU A 106 9.59 -26.77 -16.64
N LEU A 107 8.95 -27.85 -17.11
CA LEU A 107 7.54 -28.12 -16.81
C LEU A 107 7.45 -28.76 -15.41
N LEU A 108 6.99 -27.99 -14.43
CA LEU A 108 6.88 -28.45 -13.05
C LEU A 108 5.53 -29.10 -12.77
N LYS A 109 5.54 -30.18 -11.99
CA LYS A 109 4.33 -30.81 -11.42
C LYS A 109 4.17 -30.37 -9.97
N GLY A 110 2.97 -29.94 -9.58
CA GLY A 110 2.69 -29.43 -8.24
C GLY A 110 1.75 -28.24 -8.28
N GLN A 111 1.95 -27.29 -7.37
CA GLN A 111 1.14 -26.08 -7.26
C GLN A 111 1.98 -24.95 -6.65
N SER A 112 1.57 -23.70 -6.86
CA SER A 112 2.23 -22.56 -6.23
C SER A 112 1.97 -22.52 -4.73
N LEU A 113 2.88 -21.90 -3.97
CA LEU A 113 2.68 -21.65 -2.54
C LEU A 113 1.43 -20.79 -2.30
N GLU A 114 1.12 -19.86 -3.20
CA GLU A 114 -0.13 -19.08 -3.16
C GLU A 114 -1.36 -19.98 -3.20
N GLN A 115 -1.41 -20.96 -4.10
CA GLN A 115 -2.52 -21.90 -4.19
C GLN A 115 -2.67 -22.74 -2.92
N ILE A 116 -1.54 -23.12 -2.30
CA ILE A 116 -1.53 -23.86 -1.03
C ILE A 116 -2.10 -23.01 0.10
N LEU A 117 -1.62 -21.77 0.25
CA LEU A 117 -2.09 -20.85 1.28
C LEU A 117 -3.57 -20.49 1.12
N ARG A 118 -4.03 -20.26 -0.13
CA ARG A 118 -5.45 -19.99 -0.42
C ARG A 118 -6.38 -21.17 -0.10
N LYS A 119 -5.88 -22.40 -0.16
CA LYS A 119 -6.64 -23.60 0.27
C LYS A 119 -6.72 -23.73 1.79
N GLY A 120 -6.10 -22.80 2.55
CA GLY A 120 -6.11 -22.81 4.01
C GLY A 120 -5.14 -23.81 4.64
N TYR A 121 -4.19 -24.35 3.87
CA TYR A 121 -3.18 -25.26 4.41
C TYR A 121 -2.28 -24.50 5.40
N LYS A 122 -2.15 -25.05 6.61
CA LYS A 122 -1.30 -24.49 7.68
C LYS A 122 0.00 -25.29 7.77
N PHE A 123 1.11 -24.66 7.47
CA PHE A 123 2.43 -25.26 7.63
C PHE A 123 2.81 -25.25 9.12
N ASN A 124 3.41 -26.34 9.59
CA ASN A 124 4.07 -26.31 10.90
C ASN A 124 5.43 -25.60 10.80
N ILE A 125 5.95 -25.13 11.93
CA ILE A 125 7.20 -24.33 12.00
C ILE A 125 8.38 -25.05 11.34
N LYS A 126 8.50 -26.38 11.49
CA LYS A 126 9.57 -27.16 10.85
C LYS A 126 9.47 -27.12 9.33
N GLN A 127 8.26 -27.19 8.77
CA GLN A 127 8.04 -27.06 7.33
C GLN A 127 8.35 -25.63 6.85
N ILE A 128 7.95 -24.60 7.60
CA ILE A 128 8.23 -23.20 7.26
C ILE A 128 9.75 -22.96 7.21
N ILE A 129 10.48 -23.38 8.23
CA ILE A 129 11.95 -23.27 8.28
C ILE A 129 12.58 -24.06 7.12
N ALA A 130 12.12 -25.28 6.86
CA ALA A 130 12.66 -26.11 5.77
C ALA A 130 12.43 -25.50 4.38
N LEU A 131 11.27 -24.88 4.15
CA LEU A 131 10.97 -24.16 2.91
C LEU A 131 11.81 -22.87 2.82
N GLY A 132 11.89 -22.08 3.90
CA GLY A 132 12.73 -20.89 3.98
C GLY A 132 14.19 -21.16 3.64
N ARG A 133 14.77 -22.25 4.18
CA ARG A 133 16.15 -22.68 3.85
C ARG A 133 16.34 -22.98 2.37
N GLN A 134 15.40 -23.69 1.76
CA GLN A 134 15.50 -24.08 0.36
C GLN A 134 15.31 -22.89 -0.58
N ILE A 135 14.41 -21.96 -0.26
CA ILE A 135 14.23 -20.72 -1.01
C ILE A 135 15.48 -19.84 -0.87
N ALA A 136 16.03 -19.68 0.34
CA ALA A 136 17.28 -18.96 0.57
C ALA A 136 18.46 -19.53 -0.23
N ARG A 137 18.57 -20.87 -0.35
CA ARG A 137 19.58 -21.51 -1.23
C ARG A 137 19.41 -21.12 -2.70
N GLY A 138 18.16 -21.15 -3.20
CA GLY A 138 17.85 -20.74 -4.57
C GLY A 138 18.20 -19.28 -4.84
N LEU A 139 17.85 -18.38 -3.91
CA LEU A 139 18.21 -16.96 -3.97
C LEU A 139 19.73 -16.77 -3.95
N GLY A 140 20.44 -17.44 -3.04
CA GLY A 140 21.90 -17.36 -2.94
C GLY A 140 22.62 -17.79 -4.22
N ALA A 141 22.10 -18.81 -4.92
CA ALA A 141 22.64 -19.22 -6.22
C ALA A 141 22.54 -18.11 -7.29
N ALA A 142 21.41 -17.40 -7.34
CA ALA A 142 21.22 -16.28 -8.26
C ALA A 142 22.04 -15.03 -7.84
N HIS A 143 22.07 -14.70 -6.55
CA HIS A 143 22.81 -13.56 -6.00
C HIS A 143 24.32 -13.66 -6.25
N LYS A 144 24.88 -14.87 -6.20
CA LYS A 144 26.29 -15.14 -6.55
C LYS A 144 26.62 -14.75 -8.00
N GLN A 145 25.65 -14.87 -8.90
CA GLN A 145 25.77 -14.44 -10.30
C GLN A 145 25.39 -12.96 -10.52
N GLY A 146 25.10 -12.21 -9.46
CA GLY A 146 24.70 -10.80 -9.52
C GLY A 146 23.26 -10.57 -9.98
N ILE A 147 22.40 -11.60 -9.90
CA ILE A 147 21.01 -11.54 -10.34
C ILE A 147 20.11 -11.40 -9.12
N VAL A 148 19.36 -10.29 -9.05
CA VAL A 148 18.35 -10.03 -8.01
C VAL A 148 16.96 -10.33 -8.59
N HIS A 149 16.13 -11.06 -7.85
CA HIS A 149 14.82 -11.54 -8.31
C HIS A 149 13.77 -10.44 -8.36
N ARG A 150 13.67 -9.56 -7.35
CA ARG A 150 12.78 -8.38 -7.30
C ARG A 150 11.28 -8.66 -7.26
N ASP A 151 10.84 -9.91 -7.19
CA ASP A 151 9.40 -10.27 -7.21
C ASP A 151 9.16 -11.60 -6.48
N ILE A 152 9.81 -11.78 -5.33
CA ILE A 152 9.57 -12.96 -4.49
C ILE A 152 8.21 -12.82 -3.82
N LYS A 153 7.35 -13.82 -4.06
CA LYS A 153 5.99 -13.93 -3.52
C LYS A 153 5.49 -15.37 -3.66
N PRO A 154 4.43 -15.79 -2.96
CA PRO A 154 3.95 -17.17 -3.01
C PRO A 154 3.54 -17.64 -4.40
N ALA A 155 3.09 -16.73 -5.28
CA ALA A 155 2.74 -17.07 -6.66
C ALA A 155 3.95 -17.46 -7.52
N ASN A 156 5.16 -16.98 -7.15
CA ASN A 156 6.42 -17.27 -7.84
C ASN A 156 7.25 -18.35 -7.13
N ILE A 157 6.66 -19.06 -6.16
CA ILE A 157 7.29 -20.18 -5.46
C ILE A 157 6.45 -21.43 -5.75
N TRP A 158 6.99 -22.34 -6.54
CA TRP A 158 6.32 -23.60 -6.89
C TRP A 158 6.73 -24.72 -5.95
N ILE A 159 5.78 -25.47 -5.41
CA ILE A 159 6.04 -26.62 -4.56
C ILE A 159 5.85 -27.89 -5.40
N GLU A 160 6.94 -28.64 -5.60
CA GLU A 160 6.92 -29.90 -6.36
C GLU A 160 6.06 -30.97 -5.67
N ALA A 161 5.21 -31.64 -6.42
CA ALA A 161 4.32 -32.69 -5.91
C ALA A 161 5.05 -33.89 -5.27
N GLU A 162 6.14 -34.34 -5.90
CA GLU A 162 6.83 -35.57 -5.48
C GLU A 162 7.68 -35.39 -4.22
N LYS A 163 8.41 -34.27 -4.13
CA LYS A 163 9.44 -34.05 -3.10
C LYS A 163 9.14 -32.90 -2.15
N GLY A 164 8.06 -32.14 -2.38
CA GLY A 164 7.74 -30.94 -1.60
C GLY A 164 8.79 -29.83 -1.71
N ARG A 165 9.66 -29.90 -2.71
CA ARG A 165 10.78 -28.98 -2.92
C ARG A 165 10.25 -27.66 -3.49
N PRO A 166 10.67 -26.49 -2.96
CA PRO A 166 10.34 -25.21 -3.55
C PRO A 166 11.26 -24.92 -4.74
N LYS A 167 10.66 -24.44 -5.82
CA LYS A 167 11.30 -23.94 -7.04
C LYS A 167 10.89 -22.49 -7.23
N ILE A 168 11.87 -21.59 -7.26
CA ILE A 168 11.66 -20.17 -7.54
C ILE A 168 11.43 -20.00 -9.04
N LEU A 169 10.36 -19.31 -9.39
CA LEU A 169 9.92 -19.01 -10.75
C LEU A 169 10.13 -17.54 -11.07
N ASP A 170 10.33 -17.22 -12.35
CA ASP A 170 10.12 -15.87 -12.89
C ASP A 170 10.88 -14.73 -12.17
N PHE A 171 12.22 -14.74 -12.24
CA PHE A 171 13.07 -13.65 -11.77
C PHE A 171 12.69 -12.33 -12.45
N GLY A 172 11.95 -11.44 -11.80
CA GLY A 172 11.96 -9.99 -12.08
C GLY A 172 11.59 -9.50 -13.48
N LEU A 173 11.19 -10.35 -14.43
CA LEU A 173 10.80 -9.98 -15.81
C LEU A 173 9.60 -9.00 -15.83
N ALA A 174 8.94 -8.84 -14.67
CA ALA A 174 7.89 -7.89 -14.34
C ALA A 174 8.37 -6.46 -14.02
N ALA A 175 9.54 -6.35 -13.38
CA ALA A 175 10.03 -5.12 -12.74
C ALA A 175 10.68 -4.15 -13.76
N MET A 176 10.65 -4.50 -15.04
CA MET A 176 11.30 -3.79 -16.14
C MET A 176 10.73 -2.39 -16.41
N SER A 177 9.60 -2.03 -15.78
CA SER A 177 8.97 -0.71 -15.88
C SER A 177 9.09 0.15 -14.62
N GLY A 178 9.80 -0.28 -13.56
CA GLY A 178 9.70 0.36 -12.24
C GLY A 178 8.43 -0.12 -11.49
N PRO A 179 8.53 -0.52 -10.21
CA PRO A 179 7.38 -1.04 -9.46
C PRO A 179 6.23 -0.02 -9.39
N VAL A 180 6.57 1.25 -9.18
CA VAL A 180 5.60 2.34 -9.07
C VAL A 180 4.97 2.68 -10.43
N ASP A 181 5.77 2.76 -11.49
CA ASP A 181 5.32 3.10 -12.85
C ASP A 181 4.40 2.03 -13.47
N SER A 182 4.63 0.77 -13.10
CA SER A 182 3.73 -0.32 -13.46
C SER A 182 2.43 -0.27 -12.65
N LEU A 183 2.46 0.10 -11.36
CA LEU A 183 1.25 0.26 -10.53
C LEU A 183 0.39 1.46 -10.96
N THR A 184 0.99 2.60 -11.31
CA THR A 184 0.28 3.83 -11.70
C THR A 184 -0.33 3.76 -13.10
N ARG A 185 0.35 3.15 -14.09
CA ARG A 185 -0.22 2.95 -15.44
C ARG A 185 -1.33 1.89 -15.50
N ARG A 186 -1.46 1.05 -14.46
CA ARG A 186 -2.36 -0.10 -14.48
C ARG A 186 -3.84 0.24 -14.33
N GLY A 187 -4.24 1.38 -13.75
CA GLY A 187 -5.64 1.84 -13.63
C GLY A 187 -6.64 0.86 -13.00
N ALA A 188 -6.19 -0.35 -12.65
CA ALA A 188 -6.89 -1.51 -12.17
C ALA A 188 -5.88 -2.33 -11.37
N VAL A 189 -6.24 -2.67 -10.13
CA VAL A 189 -5.42 -3.45 -9.21
C VAL A 189 -5.26 -4.86 -9.77
N VAL A 190 -4.18 -5.11 -10.51
CA VAL A 190 -3.75 -6.47 -10.86
C VAL A 190 -2.37 -6.69 -10.24
N GLY A 191 -2.41 -7.25 -9.02
CA GLY A 191 -1.27 -7.62 -8.17
C GLY A 191 -1.24 -6.87 -6.83
N THR A 192 -1.10 -7.59 -5.73
CA THR A 192 -0.97 -7.03 -4.37
C THR A 192 0.45 -6.49 -4.18
N PRO A 193 0.65 -5.18 -3.93
CA PRO A 193 1.98 -4.60 -3.67
C PRO A 193 2.63 -5.07 -2.36
N GLY A 194 1.97 -5.94 -1.58
CA GLY A 194 2.36 -6.34 -0.22
C GLY A 194 3.69 -7.07 -0.07
N TYR A 195 4.32 -7.51 -1.17
CA TYR A 195 5.63 -8.18 -1.14
C TYR A 195 6.80 -7.29 -1.58
N LEU A 196 6.54 -6.02 -1.93
CA LEU A 196 7.59 -5.08 -2.30
C LEU A 196 8.46 -4.76 -1.08
N SER A 197 9.78 -4.71 -1.31
CA SER A 197 10.69 -4.12 -0.33
C SER A 197 10.54 -2.60 -0.26
N PRO A 198 10.94 -1.94 0.85
CA PRO A 198 10.87 -0.50 1.01
C PRO A 198 11.60 0.25 -0.10
N GLU A 199 12.81 -0.20 -0.46
CA GLU A 199 13.59 0.37 -1.54
C GLU A 199 12.91 0.23 -2.92
N GLN A 200 12.18 -0.87 -3.16
CA GLN A 200 11.39 -1.00 -4.39
C GLN A 200 10.16 -0.10 -4.40
N ALA A 201 9.48 0.04 -3.26
CA ALA A 201 8.33 0.92 -3.11
C ALA A 201 8.71 2.40 -3.23
N ALA A 202 9.91 2.77 -2.79
CA ALA A 202 10.48 4.11 -2.89
C ALA A 202 11.21 4.40 -4.22
N ASP A 203 11.28 3.43 -5.13
CA ASP A 203 12.04 3.52 -6.39
C ASP A 203 13.52 3.88 -6.17
N GLU A 204 14.11 3.28 -5.14
CA GLU A 204 15.51 3.37 -4.74
C GLU A 204 16.34 2.23 -5.37
N PRO A 205 17.69 2.31 -5.34
CA PRO A 205 18.54 1.20 -5.76
C PRO A 205 18.27 -0.08 -4.97
N VAL A 206 18.09 -1.18 -5.70
CA VAL A 206 17.76 -2.51 -5.19
C VAL A 206 19.01 -3.38 -5.22
N ASP A 207 19.32 -4.06 -4.11
CA ASP A 207 20.33 -5.11 -4.01
C ASP A 207 19.69 -6.48 -3.67
N ASP A 208 20.53 -7.48 -3.42
CA ASP A 208 20.12 -8.86 -3.10
C ASP A 208 19.25 -8.96 -1.82
N ARG A 209 19.36 -7.99 -0.91
CA ARG A 209 18.61 -7.98 0.35
C ARG A 209 17.16 -7.56 0.17
N SER A 210 16.79 -7.00 -0.99
CA SER A 210 15.39 -6.81 -1.36
C SER A 210 14.65 -8.14 -1.47
N ASP A 211 15.29 -9.17 -2.03
CA ASP A 211 14.70 -10.51 -2.13
C ASP A 211 14.54 -11.15 -0.75
N LEU A 212 15.46 -10.87 0.18
CA LEU A 212 15.39 -11.33 1.56
C LEU A 212 14.23 -10.70 2.31
N TYR A 213 13.97 -9.39 2.10
CA TYR A 213 12.78 -8.74 2.65
C TYR A 213 11.49 -9.41 2.15
N SER A 214 11.39 -9.60 0.84
CA SER A 214 10.23 -10.27 0.23
C SER A 214 10.06 -11.72 0.72
N LEU A 215 11.16 -12.45 0.94
CA LEU A 215 11.12 -13.76 1.60
C LEU A 215 10.64 -13.66 3.06
N GLY A 216 11.05 -12.62 3.80
CA GLY A 216 10.52 -12.32 5.13
C GLY A 216 9.00 -12.17 5.13
N ILE A 217 8.42 -11.48 4.14
CA ILE A 217 6.97 -11.34 3.99
C ILE A 217 6.32 -12.72 3.76
N VAL A 218 6.91 -13.56 2.91
CA VAL A 218 6.42 -14.93 2.65
C VAL A 218 6.44 -15.76 3.93
N LEU A 219 7.54 -15.73 4.70
CA LEU A 219 7.65 -16.46 5.97
C LEU A 219 6.66 -15.96 7.01
N TYR A 220 6.47 -14.63 7.10
CA TYR A 220 5.47 -14.02 7.96
C TYR A 220 4.06 -14.51 7.63
N GLU A 221 3.68 -14.51 6.35
CA GLU A 221 2.35 -14.98 5.90
C GLU A 221 2.18 -16.48 6.13
N MET A 222 3.23 -17.29 5.95
CA MET A 222 3.17 -18.72 6.27
C MET A 222 2.96 -18.98 7.76
N CYS A 223 3.51 -18.15 8.65
CA CYS A 223 3.35 -18.27 10.10
C CYS A 223 1.98 -17.77 10.59
N SER A 224 1.53 -16.63 10.08
CA SER A 224 0.33 -15.95 10.57
C SER A 224 -0.94 -16.24 9.77
N GLY A 225 -0.81 -16.66 8.51
CA GLY A 225 -1.89 -16.66 7.53
C GLY A 225 -2.25 -15.27 6.98
N GLU A 226 -1.53 -14.22 7.39
CA GLU A 226 -1.82 -12.83 7.03
C GLU A 226 -0.60 -12.09 6.48
N LEU A 227 -0.84 -11.06 5.66
CA LEU A 227 0.23 -10.15 5.25
C LEU A 227 0.51 -9.15 6.38
N PRO A 228 1.76 -8.71 6.57
CA PRO A 228 2.10 -7.75 7.62
C PRO A 228 1.47 -6.37 7.39
N PHE A 229 1.18 -6.01 6.13
CA PHE A 229 0.49 -4.77 5.77
C PHE A 229 -0.72 -5.09 4.89
N ARG A 230 -1.90 -4.59 5.29
CA ARG A 230 -3.16 -4.73 4.54
C ARG A 230 -3.84 -3.38 4.40
N TYR A 231 -3.78 -2.82 3.18
CA TYR A 231 -4.47 -1.59 2.81
C TYR A 231 -5.15 -1.75 1.45
N THR A 232 -6.37 -1.23 1.33
CA THR A 232 -7.13 -1.21 0.06
C THR A 232 -6.61 -0.13 -0.89
N ASN A 233 -6.04 0.95 -0.35
CA ASN A 233 -5.42 2.03 -1.12
C ASN A 233 -3.93 1.71 -1.37
N VAL A 234 -3.55 1.64 -2.65
CA VAL A 234 -2.17 1.42 -3.10
C VAL A 234 -1.18 2.43 -2.49
N ALA A 235 -1.54 3.72 -2.44
CA ALA A 235 -0.66 4.74 -1.88
C ALA A 235 -0.41 4.49 -0.39
N MET A 236 -1.47 4.12 0.36
CA MET A 236 -1.35 3.75 1.78
C MET A 236 -0.55 2.46 1.97
N MET A 237 -0.68 1.49 1.07
CA MET A 237 0.14 0.29 1.09
C MET A 237 1.62 0.62 0.88
N LEU A 238 1.95 1.44 -0.13
CA LEU A 238 3.33 1.85 -0.38
C LEU A 238 3.90 2.60 0.82
N ILE A 239 3.13 3.52 1.39
CA ILE A 239 3.45 4.22 2.63
C ILE A 239 3.75 3.23 3.76
N ALA A 240 2.88 2.24 4.00
CA ALA A 240 3.06 1.29 5.09
C ALA A 240 4.31 0.42 4.88
N ILE A 241 4.55 -0.02 3.64
CA ILE A 241 5.78 -0.73 3.27
C ILE A 241 7.00 0.13 3.58
N THR A 242 6.94 1.44 3.29
CA THR A 242 8.04 2.38 3.50
C THR A 242 7.94 3.18 4.79
N SER A 243 7.22 2.77 5.84
CA SER A 243 7.13 3.55 7.09
C SER A 243 6.76 2.68 8.30
N HIS A 244 5.77 1.81 8.17
CA HIS A 244 5.19 1.07 9.29
C HIS A 244 6.02 -0.16 9.62
N SER A 245 6.23 -0.41 10.90
CA SER A 245 6.74 -1.69 11.37
C SER A 245 5.63 -2.75 11.32
N PRO A 246 5.91 -3.99 10.92
CA PRO A 246 4.94 -5.07 11.03
C PRO A 246 4.65 -5.33 12.51
N ARG A 247 3.43 -5.78 12.82
CA ARG A 247 3.12 -6.32 14.14
C ARG A 247 3.99 -7.56 14.37
N SER A 248 4.64 -7.70 15.53
CA SER A 248 5.48 -8.87 15.76
C SER A 248 4.63 -10.14 15.86
N LEU A 249 5.12 -11.26 15.32
CA LEU A 249 4.36 -12.52 15.30
C LEU A 249 4.08 -13.02 16.72
N THR A 250 4.96 -12.75 17.68
CA THR A 250 4.79 -13.17 19.08
C THR A 250 3.61 -12.50 19.79
N GLU A 251 3.09 -11.38 19.27
CA GLU A 251 1.93 -10.70 19.85
C GLU A 251 0.59 -11.38 19.54
N PHE A 252 0.54 -12.27 18.55
CA PHE A 252 -0.73 -12.86 18.09
C PHE A 252 -0.64 -14.28 17.51
N ALA A 253 0.57 -14.80 17.28
CA ALA A 253 0.83 -16.14 16.81
C ALA A 253 1.71 -16.89 17.83
N GLU A 254 1.14 -17.19 19.01
CA GLU A 254 1.82 -17.81 20.16
C GLU A 254 2.56 -19.13 19.85
N HIS A 255 2.22 -19.79 18.75
CA HIS A 255 2.85 -21.03 18.29
C HIS A 255 4.19 -20.82 17.55
N VAL A 256 4.56 -19.57 17.25
CA VAL A 256 5.80 -19.20 16.57
C VAL A 256 6.91 -19.00 17.61
N PRO A 257 8.06 -19.71 17.51
CA PRO A 257 9.20 -19.49 18.39
C PRO A 257 9.74 -18.05 18.29
N GLN A 258 10.16 -17.49 19.43
CA GLN A 258 10.65 -16.11 19.52
C GLN A 258 11.79 -15.86 18.53
N GLU A 259 12.73 -16.80 18.42
CA GLU A 259 13.92 -16.67 17.59
C GLU A 259 13.58 -16.64 16.08
N LEU A 260 12.51 -17.34 15.68
CA LEU A 260 11.99 -17.26 14.31
C LEU A 260 11.28 -15.93 14.07
N SER A 261 10.51 -15.44 15.06
CA SER A 261 9.90 -14.11 14.99
C SER A 261 10.96 -13.02 14.84
N ASP A 262 12.02 -13.06 15.66
CA ASP A 262 13.13 -12.09 15.63
C ASP A 262 13.88 -12.11 14.29
N LEU A 263 14.04 -13.29 13.68
CA LEU A 263 14.61 -13.40 12.34
C LEU A 263 13.70 -12.79 11.28
N ILE A 264 12.39 -13.05 11.35
CA ILE A 264 11.41 -12.45 10.43
C ILE A 264 11.37 -10.93 10.61
N ASP A 265 11.39 -10.42 11.83
CA ASP A 265 11.43 -8.98 12.13
C ASP A 265 12.72 -8.32 11.57
N ARG A 266 13.86 -9.01 11.62
CA ARG A 266 15.09 -8.58 10.94
C ARG A 266 15.01 -8.64 9.42
N LEU A 267 14.38 -9.65 8.83
CA LEU A 267 14.15 -9.70 7.38
C LEU A 267 13.24 -8.56 6.92
N LEU A 268 12.23 -8.23 7.74
CA LEU A 268 11.29 -7.12 7.54
C LEU A 268 11.84 -5.77 8.01
N SER A 269 13.09 -5.74 8.46
CA SER A 269 13.79 -4.49 8.72
C SER A 269 13.92 -3.73 7.43
N LYS A 270 13.72 -2.44 7.55
CA LYS A 270 13.37 -1.64 6.39
C LYS A 270 14.60 -1.00 5.76
N GLU A 271 15.63 -0.75 6.58
CA GLU A 271 16.99 -0.52 6.09
C GLU A 271 17.63 -1.87 5.69
N PRO A 272 18.13 -2.04 4.44
CA PRO A 272 18.77 -3.28 4.01
C PRO A 272 20.01 -3.69 4.82
N LYS A 273 20.67 -2.74 5.49
CA LYS A 273 21.83 -3.03 6.35
C LYS A 273 21.48 -3.76 7.64
N ASP A 274 20.23 -3.67 8.08
CA ASP A 274 19.75 -4.30 9.32
C ASP A 274 19.17 -5.70 9.07
N ARG A 275 19.08 -6.10 7.79
CA ARG A 275 18.71 -7.45 7.35
C ARG A 275 19.93 -8.39 7.35
N PRO A 276 19.73 -9.72 7.34
CA PRO A 276 20.81 -10.66 7.07
C PRO A 276 21.62 -10.23 5.83
N ALA A 277 22.95 -10.24 5.95
CA ALA A 277 23.84 -9.63 4.96
C ALA A 277 23.80 -10.31 3.58
N SER A 278 23.37 -11.58 3.53
CA SER A 278 23.24 -12.37 2.30
C SER A 278 22.27 -13.53 2.50
N ALA A 279 21.85 -14.15 1.39
CA ALA A 279 21.04 -15.38 1.44
C ALA A 279 21.77 -16.55 2.12
N ASP A 280 23.11 -16.61 2.04
CA ASP A 280 23.91 -17.63 2.74
C ASP A 280 23.88 -17.39 4.26
N ALA A 281 23.96 -16.13 4.71
CA ALA A 281 23.84 -15.79 6.14
C ALA A 281 22.45 -16.15 6.68
N LEU A 282 21.38 -15.81 5.95
CA LEU A 282 20.02 -16.23 6.29
C LEU A 282 19.89 -17.76 6.37
N LEU A 283 20.49 -18.48 5.43
CA LEU A 283 20.47 -19.94 5.41
C LEU A 283 21.12 -20.54 6.67
N ASP A 284 22.22 -19.96 7.15
CA ASP A 284 22.91 -20.42 8.35
C ASP A 284 22.10 -20.16 9.62
N GLU A 285 21.46 -19.01 9.72
CA GLU A 285 20.54 -18.70 10.82
C GLU A 285 19.34 -19.66 10.84
N LEU A 286 18.72 -19.93 9.68
CA LEU A 286 17.61 -20.88 9.58
C LEU A 286 18.03 -22.34 9.84
N LYS A 287 19.30 -22.70 9.66
CA LYS A 287 19.82 -24.02 10.07
C LYS A 287 19.86 -24.12 11.59
N PHE A 288 20.39 -23.10 12.25
CA PHE A 288 20.49 -23.05 13.71
C PHE A 288 19.11 -23.23 14.37
N LEU A 289 18.09 -22.54 13.85
CA LEU A 289 16.70 -22.67 14.31
C LEU A 289 16.08 -24.06 14.09
N ALA A 290 16.63 -24.88 13.19
CA ALA A 290 16.16 -26.24 12.95
C ALA A 290 16.76 -27.25 13.94
N ASP A 291 17.90 -26.92 14.55
CA ASP A 291 18.68 -27.80 15.44
C ASP A 291 18.41 -27.52 16.93
N GLU A 292 17.79 -26.38 17.28
CA GLU A 292 17.33 -26.06 18.63
C GLU A 292 16.09 -26.89 19.05
N PRO A 293 16.04 -27.43 20.28
CA PRO A 293 14.87 -28.12 20.80
C PRO A 293 13.74 -27.13 21.06
N VAL A 294 12.79 -27.04 20.12
CA VAL A 294 11.54 -26.30 20.31
C VAL A 294 10.85 -26.78 21.60
N PRO A 295 10.53 -25.90 22.57
CA PRO A 295 9.83 -26.30 23.79
C PRO A 295 8.48 -26.94 23.43
N PRO A 296 8.02 -27.95 24.18
CA PRO A 296 6.84 -28.71 23.81
C PRO A 296 5.60 -27.80 23.86
N ALA A 297 5.07 -27.46 22.69
CA ALA A 297 3.73 -26.89 22.56
C ALA A 297 2.70 -27.92 23.05
N THR A 298 1.71 -27.45 23.81
CA THR A 298 0.53 -28.21 24.23
C THR A 298 -0.12 -28.85 23.00
N PRO A 299 -0.38 -30.17 23.00
CA PRO A 299 -0.90 -30.84 21.82
C PRO A 299 -2.34 -30.37 21.53
N PRO A 300 -2.68 -30.00 20.28
CA PRO A 300 -4.07 -29.88 19.87
C PRO A 300 -4.75 -31.26 19.92
N PRO A 301 -6.07 -31.31 20.17
CA PRO A 301 -6.79 -32.57 20.13
C PRO A 301 -6.81 -33.13 18.70
N ASP A 302 -6.48 -34.41 18.65
CA ASP A 302 -6.67 -35.40 17.60
C ASP A 302 -5.78 -35.39 16.34
N LYS A 303 -5.26 -36.60 16.13
CA LYS A 303 -4.36 -37.05 15.08
C LYS A 303 -5.09 -37.15 13.76
N GLU A 304 -4.57 -36.46 12.76
CA GLU A 304 -4.41 -37.04 11.43
C GLU A 304 -3.17 -36.43 10.78
N ALA A 305 -2.09 -37.20 10.74
CA ALA A 305 -0.94 -36.89 9.91
C ALA A 305 -1.36 -37.04 8.44
N ALA A 306 -1.95 -35.99 7.89
CA ALA A 306 -2.30 -35.94 6.48
C ALA A 306 -1.02 -35.72 5.66
N SER A 307 -0.52 -36.79 5.04
CA SER A 307 0.16 -36.70 3.75
C SER A 307 -0.67 -35.80 2.82
N LEU A 308 -0.02 -34.85 2.12
CA LEU A 308 -0.66 -33.93 1.17
C LEU A 308 -1.71 -34.68 0.33
N PRO A 309 -3.04 -34.41 0.48
CA PRO A 309 -4.04 -35.06 -0.35
C PRO A 309 -3.99 -34.39 -1.72
N LEU A 310 -3.24 -34.99 -2.63
CA LEU A 310 -3.27 -34.70 -4.07
C LEU A 310 -4.23 -35.70 -4.72
N GLU A 311 -5.52 -35.41 -4.67
CA GLU A 311 -6.51 -36.10 -5.49
C GLU A 311 -7.15 -35.09 -6.44
N ILE A 312 -6.90 -35.27 -7.73
CA ILE A 312 -7.45 -34.47 -8.82
C ILE A 312 -8.84 -35.05 -9.10
N VAL A 313 -9.89 -34.33 -8.70
CA VAL A 313 -11.27 -34.62 -9.15
C VAL A 313 -11.51 -33.83 -10.44
N ILE A 314 -11.53 -34.53 -11.58
CA ILE A 314 -12.10 -34.01 -12.83
C ILE A 314 -13.58 -34.41 -12.83
N GLN A 315 -14.49 -33.45 -12.64
CA GLN A 315 -15.93 -33.67 -12.82
C GLN A 315 -16.35 -33.23 -14.24
N ASP A 316 -16.73 -34.22 -15.05
CA ASP A 316 -17.46 -34.04 -16.31
C ASP A 316 -18.97 -33.98 -16.03
N ASP A 317 -19.64 -32.88 -16.42
CA ASP A 317 -20.89 -32.90 -17.21
C ASP A 317 -21.48 -31.48 -17.43
N PRO A 318 -22.06 -31.16 -18.62
CA PRO A 318 -22.58 -29.83 -18.95
C PRO A 318 -24.12 -29.71 -18.87
N PRO A 319 -24.69 -28.52 -18.58
CA PRO A 319 -26.08 -28.24 -18.90
C PRO A 319 -26.22 -27.62 -20.29
N THR A 320 -26.96 -28.32 -21.14
CA THR A 320 -27.46 -27.91 -22.45
C THR A 320 -28.40 -26.72 -22.34
N ARG A 321 -28.19 -25.67 -23.15
CA ARG A 321 -29.27 -24.80 -23.67
C ARG A 321 -28.78 -23.97 -24.86
N THR A 322 -29.34 -24.27 -26.03
CA THR A 322 -29.16 -23.51 -27.27
C THR A 322 -29.93 -22.18 -27.22
N PRO A 323 -29.47 -21.15 -27.96
CA PRO A 323 -30.39 -20.55 -28.92
C PRO A 323 -29.80 -20.27 -30.30
N ARG A 324 -30.66 -20.61 -31.26
CA ARG A 324 -30.78 -20.29 -32.69
C ARG A 324 -30.08 -19.02 -33.22
N ALA A 325 -29.44 -19.21 -34.37
CA ALA A 325 -28.92 -18.17 -35.26
C ALA A 325 -30.00 -17.30 -35.92
N SER A 326 -29.67 -16.04 -36.19
CA SER A 326 -30.32 -15.23 -37.25
C SER A 326 -29.26 -14.60 -38.17
N LYS A 327 -29.31 -14.98 -39.45
CA LYS A 327 -28.55 -14.40 -40.57
C LYS A 327 -28.95 -12.93 -40.79
N LYS A 328 -27.98 -12.06 -41.10
CA LYS A 328 -28.23 -10.87 -41.93
C LYS A 328 -27.16 -10.75 -43.03
N ARG A 329 -27.67 -10.64 -44.26
CA ARG A 329 -26.97 -10.33 -45.52
C ARG A 329 -26.94 -8.80 -45.72
N GLY A 330 -25.88 -8.30 -46.34
CA GLY A 330 -25.77 -6.99 -47.03
C GLY A 330 -24.37 -6.93 -47.66
N SER A 331 -24.22 -7.26 -48.94
CA SER A 331 -24.31 -6.44 -50.17
C SER A 331 -23.03 -5.63 -50.47
N PRO A 332 -22.66 -5.45 -51.76
CA PRO A 332 -21.25 -5.41 -52.18
C PRO A 332 -20.84 -4.05 -52.77
N THR A 333 -19.95 -3.31 -52.09
CA THR A 333 -19.32 -2.09 -52.64
C THR A 333 -18.03 -1.75 -51.88
N VAL A 334 -16.96 -2.55 -52.01
CA VAL A 334 -15.61 -2.16 -51.49
C VAL A 334 -14.44 -2.48 -52.45
N VAL A 335 -14.70 -3.03 -53.64
CA VAL A 335 -13.63 -3.57 -54.50
C VAL A 335 -12.81 -2.52 -55.27
N ILE A 336 -13.18 -1.23 -55.28
CA ILE A 336 -12.48 -0.22 -56.10
C ILE A 336 -11.41 0.59 -55.31
N ALA A 337 -11.47 0.64 -53.97
CA ALA A 337 -10.49 1.38 -53.17
C ALA A 337 -9.15 0.64 -52.96
N ALA A 338 -9.14 -0.69 -53.11
CA ALA A 338 -7.95 -1.52 -52.88
C ALA A 338 -6.91 -1.44 -54.01
N LEU A 339 -7.32 -1.11 -55.25
CA LEU A 339 -6.41 -1.10 -56.41
C LEU A 339 -5.56 0.18 -56.53
N ILE A 340 -6.03 1.31 -56.00
CA ILE A 340 -5.29 2.59 -56.06
C ILE A 340 -4.13 2.61 -55.05
N VAL A 341 -4.27 1.92 -53.91
CA VAL A 341 -3.25 1.84 -52.86
C VAL A 341 -2.07 0.95 -53.28
N VAL A 342 -2.32 -0.11 -54.07
CA VAL A 342 -1.28 -1.01 -54.57
C VAL A 342 -0.41 -0.35 -55.65
N ALA A 343 -1.00 0.49 -56.51
CA ALA A 343 -0.26 1.21 -57.55
C ALA A 343 0.68 2.29 -56.95
N LEU A 344 0.27 2.94 -55.85
CA LEU A 344 1.08 3.96 -55.18
C LEU A 344 2.31 3.36 -54.47
N PHE A 345 2.21 2.14 -53.96
CA PHE A 345 3.32 1.44 -53.29
C PHE A 345 4.42 0.98 -54.27
N ALA A 346 4.05 0.61 -55.49
CA ALA A 346 5.00 0.16 -56.51
C ALA A 346 5.91 1.30 -57.00
N ILE A 347 5.40 2.54 -57.05
CA ILE A 347 6.17 3.71 -57.49
C ILE A 347 7.21 4.12 -56.44
N VAL A 348 6.88 4.01 -55.15
CA VAL A 348 7.80 4.34 -54.04
C VAL A 348 8.92 3.29 -53.93
N ALA A 349 8.63 2.01 -54.19
CA ALA A 349 9.64 0.95 -54.19
C ALA A 349 10.66 1.09 -55.34
N GLY A 350 10.25 1.60 -56.50
CA GLY A 350 11.13 1.84 -57.64
C GLY A 350 12.18 2.93 -57.41
N ILE A 351 11.87 3.95 -56.59
CA ILE A 351 12.77 5.08 -56.31
C ILE A 351 13.89 4.68 -55.32
N PHE A 352 13.66 3.69 -54.46
CA PHE A 352 14.67 3.22 -53.49
C PHE A 352 15.68 2.22 -54.08
N ALA A 353 15.38 1.62 -55.23
CA ALA A 353 16.23 0.61 -55.88
C ALA A 353 17.43 1.20 -56.66
N LEU A 354 17.54 2.53 -56.79
CA LEU A 354 18.55 3.21 -57.60
C LEU A 354 19.67 3.91 -56.80
N ARG A 355 19.82 3.65 -55.48
CA ARG A 355 20.96 4.16 -54.71
C ARG A 355 22.15 3.19 -54.70
N PRO A 356 23.38 3.62 -55.05
CA PRO A 356 24.54 2.73 -55.13
C PRO A 356 24.95 2.25 -53.72
N ARG A 357 25.19 0.94 -53.58
CA ARG A 357 25.65 0.27 -52.36
C ARG A 357 27.17 0.44 -52.18
N SER A 358 27.61 0.91 -51.01
CA SER A 358 29.00 0.76 -50.54
C SER A 358 29.13 -0.52 -49.71
N ASN A 359 30.21 -1.28 -49.94
CA ASN A 359 30.50 -2.54 -49.23
C ASN A 359 30.99 -2.28 -47.79
N PRO A 360 30.56 -3.07 -46.79
CA PRO A 360 31.18 -3.08 -45.47
C PRO A 360 32.46 -3.93 -45.46
N PRO A 361 33.44 -3.65 -44.57
CA PRO A 361 34.66 -4.44 -44.46
C PRO A 361 34.44 -5.76 -43.70
N GLN A 362 35.21 -6.80 -44.07
CA GLN A 362 35.20 -8.12 -43.44
C GLN A 362 35.83 -8.09 -42.03
N PRO A 363 35.35 -8.92 -41.08
CA PRO A 363 35.92 -8.98 -39.74
C PRO A 363 37.16 -9.89 -39.68
N GLU A 364 38.25 -9.36 -39.11
CA GLU A 364 39.44 -10.11 -38.74
C GLU A 364 39.18 -11.06 -37.56
N ASN A 365 39.71 -12.27 -37.70
CA ASN A 365 39.61 -13.37 -36.73
C ASN A 365 40.55 -13.11 -35.53
N ARG A 366 40.04 -12.57 -34.41
CA ARG A 366 40.74 -12.58 -33.12
C ARG A 366 40.20 -13.70 -32.24
N LEU A 367 41.07 -14.67 -31.95
CA LEU A 367 40.91 -15.70 -30.94
C LEU A 367 40.41 -15.09 -29.61
N ALA A 368 39.29 -15.62 -29.11
CA ALA A 368 38.65 -15.20 -27.87
C ALA A 368 39.59 -15.44 -26.68
N ARG A 369 39.89 -14.38 -25.92
CA ARG A 369 40.39 -14.52 -24.54
C ARG A 369 39.23 -15.04 -23.66
N PRO A 370 39.49 -15.89 -22.67
CA PRO A 370 38.45 -16.31 -21.73
C PRO A 370 37.86 -15.08 -21.03
N PRO A 371 36.54 -15.07 -20.73
CA PRO A 371 35.88 -13.93 -20.11
C PRO A 371 36.52 -13.65 -18.75
N SER A 372 37.12 -12.47 -18.62
CA SER A 372 37.52 -11.92 -17.32
C SER A 372 36.26 -11.81 -16.44
N GLU A 373 36.32 -12.32 -15.22
CA GLU A 373 35.27 -12.14 -14.21
C GLU A 373 34.84 -10.66 -14.15
N PRO A 374 33.53 -10.37 -14.08
CA PRO A 374 33.07 -9.00 -13.91
C PRO A 374 33.56 -8.47 -12.57
N VAL A 375 34.62 -7.67 -12.61
CA VAL A 375 35.10 -6.90 -11.47
C VAL A 375 33.97 -5.97 -11.04
N ARG A 376 33.28 -6.30 -9.94
CA ARG A 376 32.29 -5.40 -9.34
C ARG A 376 33.00 -4.07 -9.06
N PRO A 377 32.51 -2.93 -9.59
CA PRO A 377 33.11 -1.64 -9.27
C PRO A 377 33.04 -1.45 -7.75
N LYS A 378 34.17 -1.07 -7.13
CA LYS A 378 34.17 -0.77 -5.69
C LYS A 378 33.10 0.29 -5.40
N PRO A 379 32.24 0.08 -4.40
CA PRO A 379 31.20 1.05 -4.07
C PRO A 379 31.85 2.40 -3.77
N VAL A 380 31.30 3.46 -4.36
CA VAL A 380 31.75 4.83 -4.11
C VAL A 380 31.45 5.16 -2.65
N VAL A 381 32.49 5.37 -1.85
CA VAL A 381 32.36 5.83 -0.46
C VAL A 381 32.07 7.33 -0.50
N VAL A 382 30.86 7.71 -0.10
CA VAL A 382 30.42 9.10 -0.09
C VAL A 382 30.78 9.72 1.25
N THR A 383 31.51 10.84 1.21
CA THR A 383 31.94 11.59 2.41
C THR A 383 31.06 12.82 2.63
N PRO A 384 30.96 13.36 3.86
CA PRO A 384 30.17 14.56 4.13
C PRO A 384 30.57 15.74 3.25
N GLU A 385 31.85 15.90 2.95
CA GLU A 385 32.39 16.98 2.13
C GLU A 385 31.89 16.91 0.68
N MET A 386 31.70 15.69 0.14
CA MET A 386 31.19 15.49 -1.22
C MET A 386 29.73 15.94 -1.39
N ILE A 387 28.94 15.92 -0.31
CA ILE A 387 27.52 16.31 -0.34
C ILE A 387 27.23 17.60 0.41
N ALA A 388 28.23 18.23 1.03
CA ALA A 388 28.07 19.49 1.78
C ALA A 388 27.46 20.65 0.97
N PRO A 389 27.68 20.76 -0.36
CA PRO A 389 26.98 21.74 -1.20
C PRO A 389 25.50 21.43 -1.47
N LEU A 390 24.97 20.30 -1.00
CA LEU A 390 23.53 20.04 -1.01
C LEU A 390 22.89 20.68 0.23
N ARG A 391 21.95 21.59 0.01
CA ARG A 391 21.21 22.30 1.06
C ARG A 391 19.74 21.95 1.02
N MET A 392 19.14 21.79 2.20
CA MET A 392 17.69 21.66 2.32
C MET A 392 17.12 23.07 2.51
N GLU A 393 16.25 23.51 1.59
CA GLU A 393 15.60 24.82 1.58
C GLU A 393 14.07 24.69 1.63
N ALA A 394 13.39 25.73 2.15
CA ALA A 394 11.94 25.83 2.20
C ALA A 394 11.27 24.62 2.88
N VAL A 395 11.67 24.33 4.12
CA VAL A 395 11.04 23.31 4.96
C VAL A 395 9.65 23.79 5.38
N ILE A 396 8.62 23.21 4.78
CA ILE A 396 7.20 23.52 5.02
C ILE A 396 6.58 22.30 5.67
N LEU A 397 6.07 22.48 6.88
CA LEU A 397 5.22 21.48 7.52
C LEU A 397 3.84 21.55 6.87
N GLU A 398 3.29 20.41 6.44
CA GLU A 398 1.92 20.41 5.90
C GLU A 398 0.89 20.71 7.00
N ALA A 399 1.25 20.41 8.25
CA ALA A 399 0.53 20.83 9.43
C ALA A 399 1.51 21.11 10.59
N ASP A 400 1.40 22.29 11.19
CA ASP A 400 2.17 22.66 12.40
C ASP A 400 1.71 21.87 13.63
N ARG A 401 0.51 21.28 13.54
CA ARG A 401 -0.09 20.44 14.57
C ARG A 401 -0.60 19.13 13.96
N ILE A 402 -0.22 18.01 14.56
CA ILE A 402 -0.69 16.67 14.18
C ILE A 402 -1.35 16.00 15.38
N LEU A 403 -2.35 15.15 15.13
CA LEU A 403 -2.88 14.27 16.19
C LEU A 403 -1.93 13.07 16.36
N ALA A 404 -1.81 12.56 17.58
CA ALA A 404 -1.07 11.34 17.86
C ALA A 404 -1.63 10.20 17.00
N GLY A 405 -0.75 9.42 16.37
CA GLY A 405 -1.11 8.42 15.36
C GLY A 405 -1.27 8.97 13.93
N GLN A 406 -1.44 10.29 13.72
CA GLN A 406 -1.41 10.86 12.38
C GLN A 406 0.03 11.10 11.89
N PRO A 407 0.34 10.78 10.63
CA PRO A 407 1.68 11.01 10.11
C PRO A 407 2.02 12.50 10.05
N GLY A 408 3.20 12.87 10.54
CA GLY A 408 3.77 14.18 10.28
C GLY A 408 4.39 14.24 8.88
N LEU A 409 4.16 15.34 8.17
CA LEU A 409 4.61 15.54 6.79
C LEU A 409 5.42 16.83 6.68
N ILE A 410 6.60 16.72 6.08
CA ILE A 410 7.57 17.82 5.95
C ILE A 410 8.04 17.89 4.50
N ARG A 411 7.63 18.94 3.79
CA ARG A 411 8.05 19.20 2.42
C ARG A 411 9.29 20.07 2.42
N PHE A 412 10.28 19.74 1.60
CA PHE A 412 11.49 20.55 1.46
C PHE A 412 12.10 20.40 0.06
N ARG A 413 13.01 21.31 -0.29
CA ARG A 413 13.78 21.26 -1.54
C ARG A 413 15.24 20.98 -1.25
N LEU A 414 15.80 19.97 -1.90
CA LEU A 414 17.24 19.73 -1.89
C LEU A 414 17.88 20.50 -3.05
N VAL A 415 18.68 21.52 -2.76
CA VAL A 415 19.31 22.43 -3.73
C VAL A 415 20.80 22.15 -3.81
N ASN A 416 21.33 22.04 -5.02
CA ASN A 416 22.78 21.96 -5.23
C ASN A 416 23.37 23.37 -5.38
N THR A 417 24.13 23.82 -4.38
CA THR A 417 24.74 25.15 -4.32
C THR A 417 26.22 25.15 -4.76
N ALA A 418 26.70 24.09 -5.40
CA ALA A 418 28.09 24.04 -5.87
C ALA A 418 28.39 25.15 -6.89
N SER A 419 29.49 25.86 -6.68
CA SER A 419 29.93 26.95 -7.56
C SER A 419 30.86 26.48 -8.69
N ASN A 420 31.43 25.28 -8.57
CA ASN A 420 32.34 24.70 -9.54
C ASN A 420 32.26 23.16 -9.56
N ARG A 421 32.82 22.57 -10.63
CA ARG A 421 32.79 21.11 -10.87
C ARG A 421 33.56 20.27 -9.85
N GLN A 422 34.58 20.83 -9.19
CA GLN A 422 35.39 20.10 -8.21
C GLN A 422 34.63 19.88 -6.90
N THR A 423 33.65 20.75 -6.62
CA THR A 423 32.77 20.66 -5.45
C THR A 423 31.39 20.11 -5.79
N ASP A 424 31.08 19.82 -7.05
CA ASP A 424 29.73 19.45 -7.47
C ASP A 424 29.34 18.03 -7.00
N PRO A 425 28.35 17.89 -6.08
CA PRO A 425 27.91 16.59 -5.59
C PRO A 425 27.40 15.68 -6.71
N ALA A 426 26.82 16.24 -7.78
CA ALA A 426 26.33 15.46 -8.92
C ALA A 426 27.48 14.79 -9.69
N ILE A 427 28.69 15.34 -9.62
CA ILE A 427 29.91 14.76 -10.20
C ILE A 427 30.58 13.82 -9.19
N LEU A 428 30.77 14.28 -7.95
CA LEU A 428 31.53 13.56 -6.93
C LEU A 428 30.81 12.29 -6.44
N ALA A 429 29.50 12.39 -6.21
CA ALA A 429 28.67 11.30 -5.70
C ALA A 429 27.69 10.75 -6.76
N GLY A 430 27.72 11.26 -7.99
CA GLY A 430 26.77 10.89 -9.05
C GLY A 430 26.76 9.41 -9.44
N LYS A 431 27.89 8.71 -9.20
CA LYS A 431 28.03 7.26 -9.45
C LYS A 431 27.68 6.39 -8.24
N ALA A 432 27.43 6.98 -7.08
CA ALA A 432 27.01 6.24 -5.89
C ALA A 432 25.57 5.76 -6.06
N ALA A 433 25.29 4.52 -5.63
CA ALA A 433 23.92 4.00 -5.59
C ALA A 433 23.05 4.93 -4.74
N ILE A 434 23.50 5.23 -3.53
CA ILE A 434 22.92 6.24 -2.63
C ILE A 434 24.00 7.27 -2.34
N ALA A 435 23.71 8.54 -2.62
CA ALA A 435 24.62 9.65 -2.34
C ALA A 435 24.33 10.34 -1.01
N ALA A 436 23.06 10.47 -0.64
CA ALA A 436 22.68 11.07 0.62
C ALA A 436 21.43 10.40 1.20
N LYS A 437 21.23 10.59 2.51
CA LYS A 437 20.06 10.21 3.28
C LYS A 437 19.52 11.45 3.98
N VAL A 438 18.20 11.63 4.06
CA VAL A 438 17.57 12.65 4.90
C VAL A 438 16.79 11.95 5.99
N ARG A 439 17.10 12.24 7.25
CA ARG A 439 16.42 11.65 8.41
C ARG A 439 15.84 12.74 9.30
N VAL A 440 14.64 12.50 9.81
CA VAL A 440 14.00 13.38 10.79
C VAL A 440 14.33 12.89 12.19
N PHE A 441 14.69 13.81 13.07
CA PHE A 441 14.82 13.60 14.49
C PHE A 441 13.82 14.48 15.22
N LEU A 442 13.31 13.99 16.33
CA LEU A 442 12.32 14.63 17.16
C LEU A 442 12.87 14.75 18.57
N LYS A 443 12.78 15.94 19.14
CA LYS A 443 13.14 16.21 20.52
C LYS A 443 11.95 16.81 21.25
N PRO A 444 11.36 16.11 22.23
CA PRO A 444 10.31 16.67 23.06
C PRO A 444 10.87 17.85 23.85
N LEU A 445 10.15 18.98 23.87
CA LEU A 445 10.56 20.13 24.69
C LEU A 445 10.49 19.83 26.21
N SER A 446 9.77 18.78 26.61
CA SER A 446 9.59 18.38 28.01
C SER A 446 10.76 17.55 28.57
N SER A 447 11.33 16.62 27.79
CA SER A 447 12.34 15.66 28.26
C SER A 447 13.75 15.93 27.73
N GLY A 448 13.89 16.80 26.72
CA GLY A 448 15.19 17.24 26.19
C GLY A 448 15.98 16.20 25.38
N ASN A 449 15.59 14.92 25.43
CA ASN A 449 16.25 13.83 24.70
C ASN A 449 15.78 13.77 23.25
N GLU A 450 16.72 13.88 22.33
CA GLU A 450 16.48 13.72 20.91
C GLU A 450 16.40 12.23 20.55
N ARG A 451 15.42 11.87 19.72
CA ARG A 451 15.30 10.54 19.12
C ARG A 451 15.09 10.66 17.60
N PRO A 452 15.56 9.70 16.80
CA PRO A 452 15.13 9.63 15.40
C PRO A 452 13.61 9.44 15.36
N ALA A 453 12.94 10.14 14.45
CA ALA A 453 11.54 9.88 14.17
C ALA A 453 11.38 8.49 13.55
N THR A 454 10.28 7.80 13.88
CA THR A 454 9.94 6.53 13.25
C THR A 454 9.56 6.80 11.79
N MET A 455 10.55 6.71 10.90
CA MET A 455 10.43 6.84 9.47
C MET A 455 11.65 6.27 8.75
N PHE A 456 11.48 5.98 7.46
CA PHE A 456 12.62 5.67 6.60
C PHE A 456 13.36 6.93 6.21
N PRO A 457 14.70 6.94 6.33
CA PRO A 457 15.46 8.04 5.80
C PRO A 457 15.23 8.13 4.29
N LEU A 458 14.84 9.30 3.81
CA LEU A 458 14.69 9.54 2.38
C LEU A 458 16.07 9.45 1.73
N ARG A 459 16.26 8.52 0.80
CA ARG A 459 17.56 8.38 0.12
C ARG A 459 17.55 9.12 -1.22
N VAL A 460 18.69 9.72 -1.51
CA VAL A 460 18.96 10.43 -2.76
C VAL A 460 19.99 9.61 -3.51
N ALA A 461 19.56 8.98 -4.60
CA ALA A 461 20.48 8.29 -5.50
C ALA A 461 21.45 9.28 -6.15
N GLY A 462 22.70 8.88 -6.38
CA GLY A 462 23.71 9.76 -6.98
C GLY A 462 23.25 10.36 -8.32
N VAL A 463 22.59 9.55 -9.14
CA VAL A 463 22.04 9.96 -10.44
C VAL A 463 20.88 10.96 -10.34
N ARG A 464 20.26 11.10 -9.16
CA ARG A 464 19.14 12.02 -8.88
C ARG A 464 19.59 13.32 -8.21
N ILE A 465 20.89 13.47 -7.95
CA ILE A 465 21.41 14.73 -7.42
C ILE A 465 21.13 15.85 -8.44
N PRO A 466 20.47 16.95 -8.04
CA PRO A 466 20.20 18.05 -8.95
C PRO A 466 21.51 18.69 -9.43
N SER A 467 21.53 19.14 -10.68
CA SER A 467 22.64 19.94 -11.20
C SER A 467 22.79 21.25 -10.41
N PRO A 468 23.97 21.89 -10.42
CA PRO A 468 24.17 23.18 -9.75
C PRO A 468 23.08 24.21 -10.09
N GLY A 469 22.52 24.84 -9.06
CA GLY A 469 21.41 25.81 -9.18
C GLY A 469 20.03 25.21 -9.44
N LYS A 470 19.90 23.87 -9.48
CA LYS A 470 18.60 23.17 -9.55
C LYS A 470 18.24 22.59 -8.18
N SER A 471 16.96 22.25 -8.04
CA SER A 471 16.39 21.68 -6.81
C SER A 471 15.64 20.39 -7.08
N LEU A 472 15.64 19.48 -6.12
CA LEU A 472 14.79 18.30 -6.05
C LEU A 472 13.78 18.48 -4.92
N GLU A 473 12.48 18.45 -5.23
CA GLU A 473 11.44 18.46 -4.20
C GLU A 473 11.33 17.10 -3.51
N MET A 474 11.20 17.13 -2.19
CA MET A 474 11.14 15.95 -1.34
C MET A 474 10.07 16.14 -0.25
N LEU A 475 9.50 15.02 0.20
CA LEU A 475 8.50 14.98 1.26
C LEU A 475 8.93 13.92 2.28
N ALA A 476 9.30 14.35 3.49
CA ALA A 476 9.57 13.49 4.62
C ALA A 476 8.28 13.20 5.38
N ARG A 477 8.04 11.93 5.69
CA ARG A 477 6.91 11.49 6.50
C ARG A 477 7.44 10.79 7.74
N PHE A 478 6.90 11.10 8.92
CA PHE A 478 7.20 10.38 10.15
C PHE A 478 5.95 9.98 10.94
N GLU A 479 6.06 8.91 11.71
CA GLU A 479 4.97 8.42 12.54
C GLU A 479 4.90 9.16 13.88
N SER A 480 3.68 9.33 14.37
CA SER A 480 3.40 10.02 15.63
C SER A 480 2.68 9.16 16.67
N GLU A 481 2.45 7.87 16.39
CA GLU A 481 1.71 6.97 17.28
C GLU A 481 2.39 6.84 18.65
N ASP A 482 3.71 6.70 18.67
CA ASP A 482 4.52 6.63 19.90
C ASP A 482 5.00 8.01 20.40
N LEU A 483 4.42 9.11 19.90
CA LEU A 483 4.74 10.45 20.36
C LEU A 483 3.71 10.89 21.41
N PRO A 484 4.12 11.05 22.68
CA PRO A 484 3.27 11.70 23.67
C PRO A 484 2.79 13.08 23.19
N PRO A 485 1.57 13.51 23.54
CA PRO A 485 1.13 14.87 23.29
C PRO A 485 2.11 15.90 23.86
N GLY A 486 2.40 16.94 23.11
CA GLY A 486 3.37 17.97 23.47
C GLY A 486 4.01 18.65 22.27
N ARG A 487 4.90 19.61 22.53
CA ARG A 487 5.68 20.28 21.48
C ARG A 487 7.02 19.58 21.26
N TYR A 488 7.45 19.56 20.00
CA TYR A 488 8.68 18.92 19.57
C TYR A 488 9.50 19.84 18.67
N ASP A 489 10.80 19.91 18.93
CA ASP A 489 11.76 20.37 17.94
C ASP A 489 12.01 19.24 16.94
N VAL A 490 11.99 19.58 15.66
CA VAL A 490 12.12 18.65 14.53
C VAL A 490 13.40 19.00 13.78
N PHE A 491 14.33 18.05 13.69
CA PHE A 491 15.61 18.23 13.01
C PHE A 491 15.64 17.36 11.75
N LEU A 492 15.68 17.99 10.58
CA LEU A 492 15.90 17.31 9.31
C LEU A 492 17.40 17.31 9.05
N ARG A 493 18.04 16.15 9.06
CA ARG A 493 19.48 16.00 8.82
C ARG A 493 19.72 15.38 7.46
N LEU A 494 20.51 16.06 6.62
CA LEU A 494 21.11 15.48 5.43
C LEU A 494 22.39 14.77 5.86
N MET A 495 22.51 13.51 5.50
CA MET A 495 23.53 12.59 5.98
C MET A 495 24.11 11.80 4.81
N THR A 496 25.33 11.31 4.96
CA THR A 496 25.91 10.32 4.05
C THR A 496 25.28 8.94 4.26
N PRO A 497 25.51 7.95 3.36
CA PRO A 497 24.98 6.59 3.52
C PRO A 497 25.43 5.87 4.81
N ASP A 498 26.60 6.23 5.34
CA ASP A 498 27.18 5.77 6.62
C ASP A 498 26.78 6.65 7.82
N ASP A 499 25.68 7.40 7.70
CA ASP A 499 25.03 8.16 8.76
C ASP A 499 25.87 9.30 9.36
N LYS A 500 26.83 9.87 8.60
CA LYS A 500 27.52 11.11 9.00
C LYS A 500 26.73 12.32 8.53
N VAL A 501 26.49 13.27 9.43
CA VAL A 501 25.71 14.48 9.15
C VAL A 501 26.51 15.45 8.29
N ALA A 502 25.92 15.91 7.19
CA ALA A 502 26.46 16.93 6.31
C ALA A 502 25.79 18.31 6.53
N SER A 503 24.48 18.33 6.75
CA SER A 503 23.74 19.56 7.11
C SER A 503 22.45 19.25 7.86
N GLN A 504 21.87 20.26 8.51
CA GLN A 504 20.63 20.16 9.28
C GLN A 504 19.75 21.39 9.04
N VAL A 505 18.43 21.21 9.08
CA VAL A 505 17.42 22.27 9.19
C VAL A 505 16.45 21.94 10.31
N ASP A 506 16.01 22.97 11.03
CA ASP A 506 15.20 22.85 12.23
C ASP A 506 13.79 23.38 11.97
N ALA A 507 12.80 22.73 12.57
CA ALA A 507 11.39 23.13 12.57
C ALA A 507 10.74 22.77 13.91
N GLN A 508 9.48 23.16 14.13
CA GLN A 508 8.73 22.82 15.34
C GLN A 508 7.35 22.30 14.99
N ILE A 509 6.90 21.28 15.73
CA ILE A 509 5.53 20.74 15.62
C ILE A 509 4.89 20.63 16.99
N SER A 510 3.56 20.58 17.01
CA SER A 510 2.79 20.16 18.18
C SER A 510 2.08 18.84 17.89
N VAL A 511 2.25 17.86 18.76
CA VAL A 511 1.46 16.62 18.76
C VAL A 511 0.35 16.78 19.79
N ALA A 512 -0.90 16.58 19.38
CA ALA A 512 -2.06 16.60 20.27
C ALA A 512 -2.63 15.19 20.44
N ALA A 513 -3.33 14.93 21.55
CA ALA A 513 -4.00 13.65 21.75
C ALA A 513 -5.09 13.43 20.68
N ASP A 514 -5.18 12.20 20.17
CA ASP A 514 -6.29 11.79 19.32
C ASP A 514 -7.35 11.10 20.17
N TYR A 515 -8.50 11.77 20.36
CA TYR A 515 -9.63 11.23 21.09
C TYR A 515 -10.70 10.63 20.18
N SER A 516 -10.45 10.52 18.86
CA SER A 516 -11.40 9.99 17.89
C SER A 516 -11.80 8.54 18.15
N SER A 517 -10.88 7.76 18.72
CA SER A 517 -11.08 6.36 19.10
C SER A 517 -10.36 6.06 20.44
N GLY A 518 -10.68 4.93 21.08
CA GLY A 518 -10.04 4.52 22.34
C GLY A 518 -10.72 4.99 23.63
N PRO A 519 -10.22 4.55 24.80
CA PRO A 519 -10.84 4.82 26.10
C PRO A 519 -10.61 6.27 26.55
N LEU A 520 -11.65 6.92 27.07
CA LEU A 520 -11.57 8.26 27.69
C LEU A 520 -11.28 8.13 29.19
N SER A 521 -10.25 7.36 29.54
CA SER A 521 -9.85 7.15 30.94
C SER A 521 -9.39 8.46 31.58
N GLY A 522 -9.86 8.73 32.80
CA GLY A 522 -9.54 9.96 33.54
C GLY A 522 -10.40 11.17 33.18
N PHE A 523 -11.35 11.03 32.25
CA PHE A 523 -12.36 12.06 32.01
C PHE A 523 -13.53 11.90 33.00
N GLN A 524 -14.01 13.01 33.59
CA GLN A 524 -15.32 13.04 34.24
C GLN A 524 -16.39 13.41 33.20
N GLN A 525 -17.54 12.76 33.31
CA GLN A 525 -18.61 12.81 32.31
C GLN A 525 -19.81 13.63 32.81
N ILE A 526 -20.31 14.51 31.95
CA ILE A 526 -21.56 15.24 32.09
C ILE A 526 -22.49 14.82 30.96
N THR A 527 -23.77 14.59 31.25
CA THR A 527 -24.74 14.06 30.27
C THR A 527 -25.89 15.02 30.03
N THR A 528 -26.64 14.84 28.95
CA THR A 528 -27.88 15.59 28.73
C THR A 528 -29.08 15.04 29.51
N ARG A 529 -28.91 13.94 30.25
CA ARG A 529 -29.96 13.26 31.04
C ARG A 529 -29.87 13.62 32.53
N SER A 530 -30.91 13.30 33.30
CA SER A 530 -30.95 13.42 34.78
C SER A 530 -30.90 14.85 35.33
N GLY A 531 -31.48 15.81 34.59
CA GLY A 531 -31.53 17.23 35.01
C GLY A 531 -30.19 17.97 34.90
N THR A 532 -29.22 17.42 34.15
CA THR A 532 -27.87 17.97 33.98
C THR A 532 -27.63 18.55 32.58
N GLY A 533 -28.69 18.70 31.78
CA GLY A 533 -28.61 19.23 30.43
C GLY A 533 -29.90 19.06 29.63
N ALA A 534 -29.85 19.38 28.35
CA ALA A 534 -30.93 19.16 27.39
C ALA A 534 -30.37 18.83 26.01
N ASP A 535 -31.07 18.01 25.23
CA ASP A 535 -30.79 17.80 23.82
C ASP A 535 -32.08 17.82 23.00
N THR A 536 -31.99 18.28 21.75
CA THR A 536 -33.13 18.28 20.83
C THR A 536 -32.68 18.56 19.40
N THR A 537 -33.50 18.11 18.45
CA THR A 537 -33.38 18.51 17.05
C THR A 537 -34.27 19.72 16.77
N VAL A 538 -33.73 20.74 16.11
CA VAL A 538 -34.47 21.91 15.65
C VAL A 538 -34.38 22.01 14.14
N VAL A 539 -35.51 22.28 13.49
CA VAL A 539 -35.58 22.45 12.05
C VAL A 539 -35.70 23.92 11.70
N ARG A 540 -34.80 24.41 10.84
CA ARG A 540 -34.76 25.80 10.42
C ARG A 540 -36.08 26.21 9.77
N GLY A 541 -36.74 27.22 10.35
CA GLY A 541 -38.02 27.74 9.88
C GLY A 541 -39.25 26.95 10.36
N ASP A 542 -39.08 25.91 11.18
CA ASP A 542 -40.18 25.12 11.77
C ASP A 542 -40.28 25.41 13.27
N ASP A 543 -41.46 25.86 13.72
CA ASP A 543 -41.74 26.15 15.12
C ASP A 543 -42.55 25.03 15.81
N LYS A 544 -42.58 23.83 15.24
CA LYS A 544 -43.13 22.65 15.91
C LYS A 544 -42.16 22.15 17.01
N PRO A 545 -42.61 21.97 18.26
CA PRO A 545 -41.77 21.40 19.31
C PRO A 545 -41.46 19.94 18.98
N ARG A 546 -40.18 19.55 19.09
CA ARG A 546 -39.68 18.20 18.81
C ARG A 546 -38.89 17.59 19.97
N GLY A 547 -39.18 18.01 21.20
CA GLY A 547 -38.66 17.35 22.40
C GLY A 547 -39.25 15.95 22.57
N GLU A 548 -38.79 15.23 23.59
CA GLU A 548 -39.27 13.87 23.92
C GLU A 548 -39.04 12.82 22.81
N GLN A 549 -38.15 13.11 21.86
CA GLN A 549 -37.80 12.17 20.78
C GLN A 549 -36.64 11.29 21.21
N ASP A 550 -36.73 9.98 20.90
CA ASP A 550 -35.69 8.99 21.17
C ASP A 550 -34.46 9.11 20.24
N THR A 551 -34.48 10.08 19.32
CA THR A 551 -33.39 10.38 18.38
C THR A 551 -33.13 11.85 18.19
N LEU A 552 -31.86 12.18 17.98
CA LEU A 552 -31.41 13.46 17.42
C LEU A 552 -31.07 13.25 15.93
N SER A 553 -31.31 14.24 15.09
CA SER A 553 -31.04 14.14 13.66
C SER A 553 -30.41 15.40 13.09
N VAL A 554 -29.48 15.17 12.16
CA VAL A 554 -28.86 16.23 11.36
C VAL A 554 -29.07 15.92 9.90
N GLN A 555 -29.60 16.88 9.14
CA GLN A 555 -29.94 16.70 7.73
C GLN A 555 -29.57 17.94 6.92
N LEU A 556 -28.98 17.71 5.75
CA LEU A 556 -28.91 18.66 4.66
C LEU A 556 -30.25 18.71 3.92
N PRO A 557 -30.55 19.77 3.16
CA PRO A 557 -31.85 19.90 2.49
C PRO A 557 -32.02 18.82 1.40
N THR A 558 -32.64 17.68 1.75
CA THR A 558 -33.20 16.72 0.77
C THR A 558 -34.71 16.58 0.83
N LYS A 559 -35.37 17.18 1.83
CA LYS A 559 -36.82 17.33 1.74
C LYS A 559 -37.15 18.32 0.61
N PRO A 560 -38.25 18.12 -0.13
CA PRO A 560 -38.71 19.10 -1.12
C PRO A 560 -39.01 20.49 -0.52
N ASP A 561 -39.01 20.64 0.81
CA ASP A 561 -39.16 21.90 1.55
C ASP A 561 -37.85 22.66 1.84
N GLY A 562 -36.68 22.08 1.58
CA GLY A 562 -35.38 22.74 1.77
C GLY A 562 -34.94 23.01 3.22
N SER A 563 -35.55 22.36 4.22
CA SER A 563 -35.28 22.62 5.63
C SER A 563 -33.95 22.02 6.15
N LEU A 564 -33.16 22.81 6.89
CA LEU A 564 -31.92 22.40 7.55
C LEU A 564 -32.19 21.98 9.00
N GLN A 565 -31.67 20.83 9.44
CA GLN A 565 -31.83 20.36 10.83
C GLN A 565 -30.55 20.53 11.63
N TYR A 566 -30.66 21.08 12.83
CA TYR A 566 -29.57 21.27 13.77
C TYR A 566 -29.83 20.48 15.06
N ILE A 567 -28.78 19.88 15.59
CA ILE A 567 -28.81 19.27 16.93
C ILE A 567 -28.33 20.31 17.92
N TYR A 568 -29.10 20.53 18.96
CA TYR A 568 -28.75 21.39 20.07
C TYR A 568 -28.44 20.54 21.30
N LEU A 569 -27.35 20.88 21.98
CA LEU A 569 -26.89 20.21 23.19
C LEU A 569 -26.64 21.27 24.25
N LYS A 570 -27.18 21.07 25.46
CA LYS A 570 -26.94 21.93 26.62
C LYS A 570 -26.42 21.05 27.75
N PHE A 571 -25.33 21.46 28.39
CA PHE A 571 -24.70 20.75 29.51
C PHE A 571 -24.55 21.68 30.71
N ASP A 572 -24.87 21.19 31.90
CA ASP A 572 -24.61 21.85 33.18
C ASP A 572 -23.18 21.52 33.65
N VAL A 573 -22.24 22.43 33.34
CA VAL A 573 -20.82 22.30 33.71
C VAL A 573 -20.55 22.64 35.16
N SER A 574 -21.53 23.12 35.94
CA SER A 574 -21.36 23.33 37.39
C SER A 574 -21.13 22.03 38.17
N ARG A 575 -21.44 20.89 37.55
CA ARG A 575 -21.20 19.53 38.08
C ARG A 575 -19.74 19.07 37.96
N TRP A 576 -18.93 19.78 37.19
CA TRP A 576 -17.49 19.56 37.09
C TRP A 576 -16.82 19.99 38.39
N GLU A 577 -15.99 19.13 38.99
CA GLU A 577 -15.46 19.35 40.33
C GLU A 577 -14.34 20.41 40.40
N HIS A 578 -13.89 20.89 39.24
CA HIS A 578 -12.77 21.83 39.14
C HIS A 578 -13.19 23.15 38.47
N PRO A 579 -12.43 24.24 38.61
CA PRO A 579 -12.64 25.43 37.78
C PRO A 579 -12.41 25.08 36.30
N LEU A 580 -13.27 25.60 35.40
CA LEU A 580 -13.08 25.43 33.94
C LEU A 580 -11.72 25.96 33.46
N ALA A 581 -11.13 26.92 34.17
CA ALA A 581 -9.77 27.40 33.89
C ALA A 581 -8.66 26.33 34.06
N LYS A 582 -8.95 25.21 34.74
CA LYS A 582 -8.06 24.05 34.90
C LYS A 582 -8.35 22.92 33.89
N LEU A 583 -9.23 23.17 32.91
CA LEU A 583 -9.53 22.21 31.86
C LEU A 583 -8.26 21.92 31.05
N GLN A 584 -7.93 20.64 30.90
CA GLN A 584 -6.87 20.16 30.03
C GLN A 584 -7.43 19.82 28.65
N ASP A 585 -8.42 18.93 28.62
CA ASP A 585 -9.02 18.41 27.39
C ASP A 585 -10.54 18.27 27.57
N ALA A 586 -11.29 18.55 26.52
CA ALA A 586 -12.72 18.30 26.43
C ALA A 586 -13.07 17.48 25.18
N VAL A 587 -14.01 16.56 25.35
CA VAL A 587 -14.53 15.71 24.26
C VAL A 587 -16.05 15.66 24.35
N ILE A 588 -16.75 16.00 23.27
CA ILE A 588 -18.20 15.77 23.16
C ILE A 588 -18.42 14.50 22.35
N SER A 589 -19.18 13.55 22.89
CA SER A 589 -19.50 12.29 22.21
C SER A 589 -20.99 12.15 21.91
N LEU A 590 -21.31 11.78 20.68
CA LEU A 590 -22.65 11.41 20.21
C LEU A 590 -22.65 9.98 19.68
N ALA A 591 -23.47 9.11 20.25
CA ALA A 591 -23.60 7.74 19.76
C ALA A 591 -24.52 7.69 18.53
N VAL A 592 -24.04 7.05 17.45
CA VAL A 592 -24.81 6.86 16.22
C VAL A 592 -25.82 5.73 16.41
N LYS A 593 -27.09 6.03 16.14
CA LYS A 593 -28.20 5.05 16.14
C LYS A 593 -28.40 4.44 14.76
N GLY A 594 -28.11 5.19 13.69
CA GLY A 594 -28.16 4.70 12.32
C GLY A 594 -28.01 5.83 11.30
N GLY A 595 -27.58 5.48 10.10
CA GLY A 595 -27.37 6.46 9.03
C GLY A 595 -27.22 5.81 7.66
N ALA A 596 -27.46 6.59 6.61
CA ALA A 596 -27.30 6.12 5.24
C ALA A 596 -25.81 5.95 4.86
N ALA A 597 -25.56 5.15 3.81
CA ALA A 597 -24.22 4.75 3.41
C ALA A 597 -23.47 5.90 2.69
N ALA A 598 -22.88 6.80 3.47
CA ALA A 598 -22.13 7.94 2.95
C ALA A 598 -21.09 8.49 3.93
N LYS A 599 -20.27 9.38 3.42
CA LYS A 599 -19.35 10.19 4.20
C LYS A 599 -20.02 11.49 4.63
N LEU A 600 -20.03 11.77 5.93
CA LEU A 600 -20.71 12.90 6.54
C LEU A 600 -19.73 13.75 7.36
N GLU A 601 -19.56 15.02 6.98
CA GLU A 601 -18.85 16.01 7.79
C GLU A 601 -19.84 16.71 8.73
N LEU A 602 -19.53 16.68 10.03
CA LEU A 602 -20.26 17.38 11.08
C LEU A 602 -19.40 18.50 11.64
N ARG A 603 -20.02 19.63 11.94
CA ARG A 603 -19.38 20.80 12.54
C ARG A 603 -20.03 21.13 13.87
N LEU A 604 -19.19 21.41 14.86
CA LEU A 604 -19.59 21.84 16.18
C LEU A 604 -19.37 23.35 16.32
N TYR A 605 -20.38 24.04 16.81
CA TYR A 605 -20.29 25.44 17.18
C TYR A 605 -20.68 25.63 18.65
N GLY A 606 -19.94 26.49 19.34
CA GLY A 606 -20.25 26.96 20.69
C GLY A 606 -21.10 28.22 20.65
N ILE A 607 -22.15 28.26 21.47
CA ILE A 607 -23.03 29.42 21.60
C ILE A 607 -22.55 30.27 22.78
N ASP A 608 -22.28 31.55 22.55
CA ASP A 608 -21.90 32.46 23.63
C ASP A 608 -23.01 32.61 24.67
N ALA A 609 -22.65 32.88 25.93
CA ALA A 609 -23.57 33.02 27.06
C ALA A 609 -24.75 33.96 26.79
N ARG A 610 -24.51 35.10 26.13
CA ARG A 610 -25.57 36.07 25.83
C ARG A 610 -26.55 35.52 24.81
N GLN A 611 -26.06 34.85 23.77
CA GLN A 611 -26.89 34.19 22.77
C GLN A 611 -27.64 32.98 23.34
N ALA A 612 -27.00 32.22 24.25
CA ALA A 612 -27.59 31.06 24.91
C ALA A 612 -28.87 31.40 25.70
N SER A 613 -28.96 32.62 26.27
CA SER A 613 -30.16 33.12 26.97
C SER A 613 -31.45 33.14 26.13
N SER A 614 -31.32 33.06 24.80
CA SER A 614 -32.48 32.97 23.92
C SER A 614 -33.10 31.59 23.84
N TRP A 615 -32.39 30.53 24.28
CA TRP A 615 -32.93 29.18 24.44
C TRP A 615 -34.10 29.22 25.43
N LYS A 616 -35.31 29.01 24.93
CA LYS A 616 -36.52 28.89 25.75
C LYS A 616 -37.26 27.62 25.39
N GLU A 617 -37.18 26.65 26.30
CA GLU A 617 -37.84 25.36 26.14
C GLU A 617 -39.36 25.53 26.06
N GLN A 618 -40.00 24.73 25.19
CA GLN A 618 -41.44 24.64 25.01
C GLN A 618 -41.93 23.24 25.38
N GLY A 619 -41.80 22.89 26.66
CA GLY A 619 -41.91 21.51 27.15
C GLY A 619 -40.54 20.94 27.52
N GLU A 620 -40.48 19.80 28.19
CA GLU A 620 -39.23 19.24 28.72
C GLU A 620 -38.27 18.86 27.58
N GLY A 621 -37.15 19.58 27.45
CA GLY A 621 -36.18 19.35 26.38
C GLY A 621 -36.66 19.70 24.96
N ALA A 622 -37.79 20.38 24.80
CA ALA A 622 -38.27 20.78 23.47
C ALA A 622 -37.81 22.19 23.11
N LEU A 623 -37.17 22.37 21.95
CA LEU A 623 -36.79 23.69 21.41
C LEU A 623 -37.40 23.90 20.02
N VAL A 624 -37.88 25.12 19.77
CA VAL A 624 -38.44 25.55 18.47
C VAL A 624 -37.52 26.54 17.79
N TRP A 625 -37.58 26.65 16.45
CA TRP A 625 -36.64 27.48 15.69
C TRP A 625 -36.58 28.92 16.18
N LYS A 626 -37.72 29.60 16.37
CA LYS A 626 -37.76 31.01 16.83
C LYS A 626 -37.11 31.26 18.20
N ASN A 627 -37.09 30.25 19.05
CA ASN A 627 -36.50 30.29 20.39
C ASN A 627 -35.09 29.70 20.41
N SER A 628 -34.55 29.28 19.27
CA SER A 628 -33.22 28.69 19.22
C SER A 628 -32.14 29.79 19.19
N PRO A 629 -30.98 29.58 19.84
CA PRO A 629 -29.88 30.54 19.81
C PRO A 629 -29.46 30.98 18.40
N THR A 630 -29.51 30.08 17.41
CA THR A 630 -29.09 30.39 16.05
C THR A 630 -30.21 30.89 15.14
N ALA A 631 -31.43 31.11 15.66
CA ALA A 631 -32.60 31.52 14.86
C ALA A 631 -32.32 32.76 14.00
N LYS A 632 -31.57 33.70 14.59
CA LYS A 632 -31.22 34.98 13.95
C LYS A 632 -30.01 34.85 13.03
N ASN A 633 -28.96 34.12 13.44
CA ASN A 633 -27.77 33.87 12.63
C ASN A 633 -26.85 32.82 13.28
N LEU A 634 -26.57 31.71 12.58
CA LEU A 634 -25.56 30.73 12.99
C LEU A 634 -24.13 31.31 12.98
N ALA A 635 -23.84 32.30 12.12
CA ALA A 635 -22.51 32.90 12.01
C ALA A 635 -22.07 33.68 13.26
N LYS A 636 -22.98 33.90 14.23
CA LYS A 636 -22.62 34.46 15.54
C LYS A 636 -22.06 33.40 16.51
N ALA A 637 -22.33 32.11 16.27
CA ALA A 637 -21.77 31.02 17.05
C ALA A 637 -20.28 30.83 16.71
N LYS A 638 -19.46 30.51 17.72
CA LYS A 638 -18.03 30.24 17.52
C LYS A 638 -17.87 28.85 16.92
N TYR A 639 -17.25 28.73 15.75
CA TYR A 639 -16.84 27.43 15.22
C TYR A 639 -15.76 26.83 16.14
N LEU A 640 -15.95 25.58 16.56
CA LEU A 640 -15.03 24.90 17.47
C LEU A 640 -14.21 23.84 16.72
N CYS A 641 -14.88 22.88 16.09
CA CYS A 641 -14.21 21.80 15.37
C CYS A 641 -15.16 21.11 14.39
N SER A 642 -14.61 20.21 13.58
CA SER A 642 -15.38 19.31 12.74
C SER A 642 -14.91 17.87 12.92
N THR A 643 -15.79 16.93 12.57
CA THR A 643 -15.47 15.51 12.54
C THR A 643 -16.15 14.87 11.34
N THR A 644 -15.65 13.72 10.90
CA THR A 644 -16.19 13.02 9.73
C THR A 644 -16.55 11.60 10.08
N ILE A 645 -17.75 11.19 9.67
CA ILE A 645 -18.23 9.82 9.74
C ILE A 645 -18.10 9.22 8.35
N ASP A 646 -17.38 8.10 8.20
CA ASP A 646 -17.32 7.36 6.95
C ASP A 646 -18.17 6.08 7.06
N ASN A 647 -19.39 6.15 6.54
CA ASN A 647 -20.30 5.01 6.47
C ASN A 647 -20.48 4.51 5.02
N THR A 648 -19.51 4.74 4.13
CA THR A 648 -19.64 4.39 2.70
C THR A 648 -19.92 2.90 2.44
N GLU A 649 -19.49 2.02 3.33
CA GLU A 649 -19.78 0.58 3.27
C GLU A 649 -21.09 0.16 3.97
N GLY A 650 -21.88 1.11 4.48
CA GLY A 650 -23.17 0.82 5.13
C GLY A 650 -23.07 0.05 6.45
N ARG A 651 -21.91 0.06 7.11
CA ARG A 651 -21.65 -0.67 8.36
C ARG A 651 -22.54 -0.20 9.52
N LEU A 652 -22.91 1.09 9.54
CA LEU A 652 -23.79 1.69 10.55
C LEU A 652 -25.28 1.39 10.32
N ALA A 653 -25.64 0.61 9.30
CA ALA A 653 -27.03 0.15 9.12
C ALA A 653 -27.39 -0.97 10.12
N ASN A 654 -26.39 -1.75 10.58
CA ASN A 654 -26.58 -2.96 11.40
C ASN A 654 -25.71 -3.02 12.67
N GLN A 655 -24.79 -2.07 12.88
CA GLN A 655 -23.99 -1.94 14.10
C GLN A 655 -24.32 -0.61 14.80
N ALA A 656 -25.11 -0.67 15.87
CA ALA A 656 -25.35 0.46 16.76
C ALA A 656 -24.17 0.59 17.75
N ASN A 657 -23.84 1.83 18.14
CA ASN A 657 -22.89 2.24 19.20
C ASN A 657 -21.53 2.80 18.78
N ASP A 658 -21.31 3.15 17.50
CA ASP A 658 -20.16 3.97 17.16
C ASP A 658 -20.32 5.40 17.72
N ASN A 659 -19.32 5.85 18.48
CA ASN A 659 -19.31 7.18 19.08
C ASN A 659 -18.60 8.17 18.16
N VAL A 660 -19.31 9.23 17.78
CA VAL A 660 -18.73 10.37 17.09
C VAL A 660 -18.26 11.36 18.12
N ARG A 661 -16.98 11.69 18.08
CA ARG A 661 -16.34 12.56 19.07
C ARG A 661 -15.88 13.87 18.44
N PHE A 662 -16.14 14.96 19.13
CA PHE A 662 -15.66 16.30 18.85
C PHE A 662 -14.65 16.69 19.93
N PHE A 663 -13.46 17.13 19.54
CA PHE A 663 -12.37 17.50 20.45
C PHE A 663 -11.43 18.48 19.76
N GLY A 664 -10.63 19.20 20.56
CA GLY A 664 -9.55 20.07 20.10
C GLY A 664 -9.51 21.44 20.77
N ASP A 665 -8.37 22.12 20.66
CA ASP A 665 -8.04 23.36 21.40
C ASP A 665 -9.13 24.43 21.42
N GLU A 666 -9.89 24.58 20.32
CA GLU A 666 -10.93 25.61 20.29
C GLU A 666 -12.15 25.27 21.15
N LEU A 667 -12.48 23.98 21.29
CA LEU A 667 -13.46 23.49 22.24
C LEU A 667 -12.94 23.68 23.67
N ASP A 668 -11.68 23.32 23.92
CA ASP A 668 -11.05 23.43 25.24
C ASP A 668 -10.99 24.90 25.68
N ALA A 669 -10.50 25.78 24.82
CA ALA A 669 -10.41 27.22 25.07
C ALA A 669 -11.79 27.88 25.22
N PHE A 670 -12.77 27.43 24.44
CA PHE A 670 -14.15 27.93 24.55
C PHE A 670 -14.75 27.58 25.91
N LEU A 671 -14.59 26.34 26.37
CA LEU A 671 -15.08 25.89 27.67
C LEU A 671 -14.32 26.53 28.82
N ALA A 672 -12.99 26.61 28.75
CA ALA A 672 -12.15 27.20 29.79
C ALA A 672 -12.48 28.68 30.06
N ALA A 673 -12.94 29.41 29.03
CA ALA A 673 -13.33 30.81 29.11
C ALA A 673 -14.85 31.03 29.29
N TYR A 674 -15.65 29.96 29.39
CA TYR A 674 -17.10 30.10 29.44
C TYR A 674 -17.57 30.62 30.80
N PRO A 675 -18.39 31.69 30.87
CA PRO A 675 -18.71 32.35 32.13
C PRO A 675 -19.89 31.73 32.89
N ASP A 676 -20.74 30.96 32.22
CA ASP A 676 -22.02 30.48 32.75
C ASP A 676 -21.99 28.98 33.09
N PRO A 677 -22.82 28.52 34.04
CA PRO A 677 -22.88 27.12 34.44
C PRO A 677 -23.55 26.21 33.39
N GLU A 678 -24.34 26.75 32.47
CA GLU A 678 -24.95 26.00 31.37
C GLU A 678 -24.30 26.39 30.04
N VAL A 679 -23.60 25.44 29.41
CA VAL A 679 -22.98 25.65 28.09
C VAL A 679 -23.84 25.04 26.99
N THR A 680 -23.97 25.77 25.89
CA THR A 680 -24.77 25.33 24.73
C THR A 680 -23.91 25.13 23.49
N PHE A 681 -24.12 24.01 22.82
CA PHE A 681 -23.51 23.65 21.55
C PHE A 681 -24.57 23.40 20.48
N VAL A 682 -24.18 23.62 19.23
CA VAL A 682 -24.98 23.26 18.06
C VAL A 682 -24.14 22.44 17.08
N VAL A 683 -24.70 21.32 16.62
CA VAL A 683 -24.08 20.45 15.62
C VAL A 683 -24.84 20.59 14.31
N VAL A 684 -24.07 20.79 13.24
CA VAL A 684 -24.60 21.04 11.89
C VAL A 684 -23.87 20.15 10.88
N SER A 685 -24.59 19.62 9.90
CA SER A 685 -24.01 18.88 8.78
C SER A 685 -23.46 19.83 7.71
N HIS A 686 -22.27 19.53 7.19
CA HIS A 686 -21.62 20.29 6.12
C HIS A 686 -21.39 19.49 4.81
N SER A 687 -21.89 18.25 4.73
CA SER A 687 -21.75 17.45 3.50
C SER A 687 -22.52 18.06 2.31
N LYS A 688 -22.17 17.68 1.08
CA LYS A 688 -22.94 18.07 -0.12
C LYS A 688 -24.06 17.07 -0.44
N GLN A 689 -23.98 15.86 0.12
CA GLN A 689 -24.95 14.80 -0.11
C GLN A 689 -25.96 14.76 1.02
N ALA A 690 -27.23 14.86 0.68
CA ALA A 690 -28.25 15.07 1.67
C ALA A 690 -28.84 13.75 2.15
N GLN A 691 -28.40 13.34 3.34
CA GLN A 691 -28.73 12.07 3.95
C GLN A 691 -29.00 12.26 5.46
N ASN A 692 -29.92 11.47 6.00
CA ASN A 692 -30.31 11.54 7.40
C ASN A 692 -29.37 10.65 8.24
N THR A 693 -28.80 11.21 9.30
CA THR A 693 -28.07 10.46 10.32
C THR A 693 -28.73 10.69 11.67
N LEU A 694 -29.01 9.59 12.37
CA LEU A 694 -29.70 9.55 13.64
C LEU A 694 -28.71 9.26 14.76
N PHE A 695 -28.81 10.02 15.83
CA PHE A 695 -28.06 9.84 17.06
C PHE A 695 -29.03 9.54 18.20
N PHE A 696 -28.53 8.94 19.27
CA PHE A 696 -29.31 8.76 20.49
C PHE A 696 -29.55 10.10 21.19
N SER A 697 -30.75 10.25 21.74
CA SER A 697 -31.21 11.39 22.56
C SER A 697 -31.27 10.99 24.03
N LYS A 698 -31.35 11.96 24.96
CA LYS A 698 -31.57 11.72 26.40
C LYS A 698 -32.78 10.84 26.69
N GLU A 699 -33.78 10.86 25.81
CA GLU A 699 -35.05 10.12 25.90
C GLU A 699 -34.94 8.65 25.48
N SER A 700 -33.78 8.25 24.94
CA SER A 700 -33.55 6.85 24.57
C SER A 700 -33.59 5.93 25.79
N ALA A 701 -34.07 4.70 25.60
CA ALA A 701 -33.96 3.65 26.61
C ALA A 701 -32.51 3.22 26.87
N GLN A 702 -31.60 3.45 25.91
CA GLN A 702 -30.17 3.15 26.03
C GLN A 702 -29.44 4.31 26.71
N VAL A 703 -29.46 4.30 28.05
CA VAL A 703 -28.88 5.35 28.91
C VAL A 703 -27.38 5.54 28.63
N GLU A 704 -26.69 4.46 28.27
CA GLU A 704 -25.29 4.46 27.93
C GLU A 704 -24.93 5.19 26.63
N ASN A 705 -25.92 5.56 25.81
CA ASN A 705 -25.71 6.16 24.50
C ASN A 705 -26.12 7.64 24.41
N VAL A 706 -26.57 8.24 25.51
CA VAL A 706 -26.97 9.65 25.53
C VAL A 706 -25.77 10.58 25.23
N PRO A 707 -26.00 11.78 24.66
CA PRO A 707 -24.95 12.77 24.48
C PRO A 707 -24.18 13.10 25.75
N ARG A 708 -22.85 13.19 25.62
CA ARG A 708 -21.94 13.39 26.75
C ARG A 708 -20.91 14.47 26.44
N LEU A 709 -20.59 15.24 27.46
CA LEU A 709 -19.41 16.10 27.55
C LEU A 709 -18.44 15.46 28.55
N HIS A 710 -17.29 15.04 28.04
CA HIS A 710 -16.19 14.49 28.82
C HIS A 710 -15.19 15.62 29.04
N LEU A 711 -14.78 15.82 30.28
CA LEU A 711 -13.83 16.85 30.67
C LEU A 711 -12.67 16.19 31.43
N LYS A 712 -11.46 16.69 31.24
CA LYS A 712 -10.24 16.21 31.92
C LYS A 712 -9.50 17.37 32.57
N VAL A 713 -9.06 17.17 33.81
CA VAL A 713 -8.28 18.17 34.56
C VAL A 713 -6.78 18.02 34.27
N GLN A 714 -6.06 19.15 34.29
CA GLN A 714 -4.60 19.23 34.08
C GLN A 714 -3.79 18.42 35.08
#